data_AF-A0A2V8Y3Y2-F1
#
_entry.id   AF-A0A2V8Y3Y2-F1
#
_cell.length_a   1.000
_cell.length_b   1.000
_cell.length_c   1.000
_cell.angle_alpha   90.00
_cell.angle_beta   90.00
_cell.angle_gamma   90.00
#
_symmetry.space_group_name_H-M   'P 1'
#
loop_
_entity.id
_entity.type
_entity.pdbx_description
1 polymer ?
#
loop_
_entity_poly.entity_id
_entity_poly.type
_entity_poly.pdbx_seq_one_letter_code
_entity_poly.pdbx_strand_id
1 'polypeptide(L)'
;MHFARPPFSAGHNMNRKRKSLRSPLPASILPGDATRQEALRLLLQAAVYDPLTRRFLSDAGLQRGMRVLEVGSGPGSMSLLVSELVGRKGMVVGVEYCAPMVDLARRRARKAGRTNIEFVQADIETANLTGPFNAVIGRFIVRELKDSAKLLGRLSHLLAPCGIVAFQEKIIAVPVASVPPLRAVDKAWGWMDEVRRRAGVDVSTGAKLPQIFVAAGLPSPEVRLYTPVGHSPDWIGYDYLVETVRRMLPLLHLYGIVNEQEIAIDTLAAEMRAEARSKGSVVILTPCIGVRARIVIDTPTPLVDEPLSLRVIGVRPGCRLMLRASCKDSSGITYHSWAEFEADPNGIVDPANQRPLRGTYEGRDPFGLSWSMTSVPERSFPRSLCSVPTIVSAEVGRKSVAQVELTRMRIAPGVRVESVRSGGLIATLFLPDRSTQSPGVMVLGGSEGGLSLGEEQAALLASHGFAALAVAYFGAACLPSQLVQIPLEYIENAARWLLLRPEVSGPGIGVVGTSRGGELALLLASVFRRVRAVVGFAASPVMWQGFTIGVPDRAAWARRGRDLPFAVPQPQPTPTGPLVCREWFAAAMPNQFKKVRAVIPIERIRGAVLLVSGGDDNIWPSRWFAEFAIRRLADAQLARGPDDHLHLTYPRAGHGVGHIPGLPASPTVLIRQDGILYDLGGSKSGNARSGQHAWPRVLSFLWAHLGCGAVVPAGRRHLCPQSKPRAIEGRAISSCTGQESKQFY
;
A
#
# COMPACT_ATOMS: atom_id res chain seq x y z
N MET A 1 -37.02 37.42 -10.88
CA MET A 1 -38.28 37.22 -11.62
C MET A 1 -39.27 36.53 -10.70
N HIS A 2 -40.27 37.28 -10.26
CA HIS A 2 -41.43 36.83 -9.49
C HIS A 2 -42.33 35.92 -10.32
N PHE A 3 -43.04 34.99 -9.66
CA PHE A 3 -44.51 34.76 -9.70
C PHE A 3 -44.79 33.54 -8.79
N ALA A 4 -45.20 33.76 -7.54
CA ALA A 4 -46.58 33.88 -7.06
C ALA A 4 -47.34 32.53 -6.97
N ARG A 5 -47.54 32.07 -5.73
CA ARG A 5 -48.51 31.02 -5.34
C ARG A 5 -49.88 31.66 -5.07
N PRO A 6 -51.00 30.95 -5.34
CA PRO A 6 -52.25 31.13 -4.61
C PRO A 6 -52.67 29.87 -3.81
N PRO A 7 -53.67 29.98 -2.92
CA PRO A 7 -53.78 29.18 -1.70
C PRO A 7 -54.71 27.96 -1.83
N PHE A 8 -54.45 26.94 -0.99
CA PHE A 8 -55.38 25.83 -0.76
C PHE A 8 -56.23 26.11 0.49
N SER A 9 -57.55 26.14 0.31
CA SER A 9 -58.56 26.13 1.38
C SER A 9 -58.75 24.71 1.93
N ALA A 10 -58.91 24.62 3.25
CA ALA A 10 -59.25 23.40 3.98
C ALA A 10 -60.73 23.01 3.80
N GLY A 11 -61.01 21.69 3.82
CA GLY A 11 -62.39 21.19 3.90
C GLY A 11 -62.56 19.68 3.77
N HIS A 12 -62.65 19.01 4.92
CA HIS A 12 -63.39 17.77 5.20
C HIS A 12 -62.86 16.38 4.79
N ASN A 13 -62.36 15.71 5.84
CA ASN A 13 -62.49 14.29 6.20
C ASN A 13 -63.41 13.41 5.33
N MET A 14 -62.87 12.28 4.84
CA MET A 14 -63.54 10.97 4.97
C MET A 14 -62.54 9.81 4.97
N ASN A 15 -62.55 9.09 6.09
CA ASN A 15 -62.06 7.74 6.28
C ASN A 15 -62.42 6.81 5.10
N ARG A 16 -61.45 6.36 4.31
CA ARG A 16 -61.54 5.07 3.59
C ARG A 16 -60.17 4.40 3.53
N LYS A 17 -60.10 3.24 4.19
CA LYS A 17 -59.05 2.21 4.14
C LYS A 17 -58.37 2.15 2.75
N ARG A 18 -57.13 2.64 2.63
CA ARG A 18 -56.26 2.30 1.50
C ARG A 18 -55.77 0.86 1.70
N LYS A 19 -56.55 -0.09 1.17
CA LYS A 19 -56.02 -1.41 0.81
C LYS A 19 -54.80 -1.17 -0.06
N SER A 20 -53.65 -1.72 0.33
CA SER A 20 -52.52 -1.84 -0.58
C SER A 20 -53.02 -2.56 -1.83
N LEU A 21 -52.76 -1.96 -3.00
CA LEU A 21 -52.93 -2.62 -4.29
C LEU A 21 -51.91 -3.75 -4.34
N ARG A 22 -52.26 -4.90 -3.74
CA ARG A 22 -51.78 -6.20 -4.18
C ARG A 22 -52.15 -6.32 -5.66
N SER A 23 -51.14 -6.64 -6.47
CA SER A 23 -51.25 -7.08 -7.86
C SER A 23 -52.55 -7.88 -8.15
N PRO A 24 -53.32 -7.58 -9.21
CA PRO A 24 -54.39 -8.46 -9.68
C PRO A 24 -53.77 -9.59 -10.52
N LEU A 25 -54.25 -10.84 -10.63
CA LEU A 25 -55.23 -11.73 -9.99
C LEU A 25 -54.88 -13.16 -10.52
N PRO A 26 -55.41 -14.26 -9.95
CA PRO A 26 -54.99 -15.66 -10.19
C PRO A 26 -55.81 -16.40 -11.27
N ALA A 27 -55.34 -17.57 -11.72
CA ALA A 27 -56.13 -18.74 -12.17
C ALA A 27 -55.20 -19.98 -12.12
N SER A 28 -55.39 -21.12 -12.78
CA SER A 28 -54.57 -22.35 -12.59
C SER A 28 -54.40 -23.19 -13.86
N ILE A 29 -53.34 -24.03 -13.88
CA ILE A 29 -52.87 -25.03 -14.89
C ILE A 29 -51.85 -24.51 -15.93
N LEU A 30 -50.55 -24.36 -15.62
CA LEU A 30 -49.99 -23.23 -14.86
C LEU A 30 -50.54 -21.95 -15.51
N PRO A 31 -51.16 -21.02 -14.78
CA PRO A 31 -52.20 -20.18 -15.35
C PRO A 31 -51.68 -19.26 -16.45
N GLY A 32 -52.26 -19.39 -17.64
CA GLY A 32 -52.28 -18.38 -18.70
C GLY A 32 -51.03 -18.28 -19.59
N ASP A 33 -51.26 -17.85 -20.84
CA ASP A 33 -50.23 -17.47 -21.82
C ASP A 33 -49.20 -16.49 -21.24
N ALA A 34 -49.61 -15.66 -20.28
CA ALA A 34 -48.77 -14.67 -19.61
C ALA A 34 -47.51 -15.27 -18.93
N THR A 35 -47.61 -16.44 -18.30
CA THR A 35 -46.44 -17.06 -17.64
C THR A 35 -45.44 -17.59 -18.67
N ARG A 36 -45.92 -18.17 -19.78
CA ARG A 36 -45.07 -18.62 -20.89
C ARG A 36 -44.39 -17.45 -21.58
N GLN A 37 -45.13 -16.37 -21.80
CA GLN A 37 -44.64 -15.15 -22.39
C GLN A 37 -43.57 -14.48 -21.52
N GLU A 38 -43.78 -14.39 -20.21
CA GLU A 38 -42.76 -13.85 -19.30
C GLU A 38 -41.49 -14.72 -19.28
N ALA A 39 -41.63 -16.06 -19.34
CA ALA A 39 -40.49 -16.95 -19.45
C ALA A 39 -39.70 -16.69 -20.74
N LEU A 40 -40.38 -16.55 -21.89
CA LEU A 40 -39.74 -16.21 -23.17
C LEU A 40 -38.97 -14.89 -23.07
N ARG A 41 -39.61 -13.83 -22.57
CA ARG A 41 -38.98 -12.52 -22.38
C ARG A 41 -37.73 -12.60 -21.50
N LEU A 42 -37.78 -13.34 -20.39
CA LEU A 42 -36.63 -13.55 -19.49
C LEU A 42 -35.49 -14.35 -20.16
N LEU A 43 -35.81 -15.30 -21.03
CA LEU A 43 -34.81 -16.05 -21.80
C LEU A 43 -34.13 -15.17 -22.86
N LEU A 44 -34.90 -14.34 -23.57
CA LEU A 44 -34.36 -13.36 -24.52
C LEU A 44 -33.50 -12.31 -23.80
N GLN A 45 -33.96 -11.83 -22.63
CA GLN A 45 -33.19 -10.95 -21.77
C GLN A 45 -31.85 -11.58 -21.36
N ALA A 46 -31.86 -12.86 -20.98
CA ALA A 46 -30.64 -13.57 -20.66
C ALA A 46 -29.70 -13.64 -21.87
N ALA A 47 -30.19 -14.02 -23.06
CA ALA A 47 -29.37 -14.07 -24.27
C ALA A 47 -28.64 -12.74 -24.58
N VAL A 48 -29.32 -11.61 -24.34
CA VAL A 48 -28.77 -10.27 -24.54
C VAL A 48 -27.75 -9.88 -23.47
N TYR A 49 -28.02 -10.17 -22.19
CA TYR A 49 -27.22 -9.65 -21.06
C TYR A 49 -26.20 -10.66 -20.51
N ASP A 50 -26.32 -11.95 -20.77
CA ASP A 50 -25.45 -13.00 -20.24
C ASP A 50 -23.96 -12.79 -20.58
N PRO A 51 -23.56 -12.36 -21.79
CA PRO A 51 -22.15 -12.07 -22.08
C PRO A 51 -21.58 -10.98 -21.15
N LEU A 52 -22.35 -9.92 -20.92
CA LEU A 52 -21.97 -8.81 -20.03
C LEU A 52 -22.00 -9.24 -18.56
N THR A 53 -23.00 -10.04 -18.17
CA THR A 53 -23.15 -10.60 -16.82
C THR A 53 -21.98 -11.52 -16.49
N ARG A 54 -21.55 -12.37 -17.43
CA ARG A 54 -20.37 -13.23 -17.28
C ARG A 54 -19.14 -12.39 -16.98
N ARG A 55 -18.89 -11.35 -17.78
CA ARG A 55 -17.74 -10.48 -17.57
C ARG A 55 -17.79 -9.79 -16.21
N PHE A 56 -18.96 -9.25 -15.84
CA PHE A 56 -19.18 -8.60 -14.55
C PHE A 56 -18.87 -9.53 -13.37
N LEU A 57 -19.42 -10.75 -13.37
CA LEU A 57 -19.23 -11.71 -12.28
C LEU A 57 -17.79 -12.22 -12.19
N SER A 58 -17.13 -12.45 -13.33
CA SER A 58 -15.70 -12.79 -13.35
C SER A 58 -14.85 -11.65 -12.80
N ASP A 59 -15.08 -10.41 -13.24
CA ASP A 59 -14.35 -9.25 -12.71
C ASP A 59 -14.67 -9.02 -11.22
N ALA A 60 -15.85 -9.43 -10.75
CA ALA A 60 -16.24 -9.41 -9.34
C ALA A 60 -15.52 -10.45 -8.47
N GLY A 61 -14.76 -11.36 -9.07
CA GLY A 61 -13.96 -12.36 -8.35
C GLY A 61 -14.62 -13.72 -8.22
N LEU A 62 -15.69 -14.01 -8.99
CA LEU A 62 -16.31 -15.33 -8.99
C LEU A 62 -15.36 -16.37 -9.61
N GLN A 63 -15.08 -17.46 -8.88
CA GLN A 63 -14.08 -18.47 -9.25
C GLN A 63 -14.61 -19.90 -9.15
N ARG A 64 -13.84 -20.84 -9.71
CA ARG A 64 -14.13 -22.28 -9.64
C ARG A 64 -14.15 -22.77 -8.18
N GLY A 65 -15.08 -23.65 -7.86
CA GLY A 65 -15.26 -24.24 -6.52
C GLY A 65 -16.09 -23.40 -5.55
N MET A 66 -16.55 -22.21 -5.94
CA MET A 66 -17.37 -21.36 -5.05
C MET A 66 -18.81 -21.90 -4.91
N ARG A 67 -19.36 -21.77 -3.69
CA ARG A 67 -20.79 -21.94 -3.39
C ARG A 67 -21.49 -20.58 -3.45
N VAL A 68 -22.51 -20.43 -4.28
CA VAL A 68 -23.11 -19.14 -4.64
C VAL A 68 -24.59 -19.15 -4.31
N LEU A 69 -25.09 -18.08 -3.68
CA LEU A 69 -26.51 -17.81 -3.52
C LEU A 69 -26.95 -16.84 -4.61
N GLU A 70 -27.93 -17.24 -5.42
CA GLU A 70 -28.55 -16.38 -6.43
C GLU A 70 -29.95 -15.93 -5.97
N VAL A 71 -30.16 -14.63 -5.92
CA VAL A 71 -31.41 -13.98 -5.53
C VAL A 71 -32.28 -13.74 -6.78
N GLY A 72 -33.42 -14.43 -6.86
CA GLY A 72 -34.36 -14.32 -7.97
C GLY A 72 -33.88 -15.04 -9.22
N SER A 73 -33.76 -16.37 -9.16
CA SER A 73 -33.18 -17.15 -10.27
C SER A 73 -34.05 -17.20 -11.53
N GLY A 74 -35.35 -16.88 -11.44
CA GLY A 74 -36.29 -16.94 -12.56
C GLY A 74 -36.25 -18.31 -13.28
N PRO A 75 -36.17 -18.36 -14.63
CA PRO A 75 -36.06 -19.61 -15.38
C PRO A 75 -34.65 -20.23 -15.36
N GLY A 76 -33.75 -19.76 -14.49
CA GLY A 76 -32.44 -20.36 -14.22
C GLY A 76 -31.33 -20.01 -15.22
N SER A 77 -31.49 -18.99 -16.06
CA SER A 77 -30.47 -18.64 -17.07
C SER A 77 -29.15 -18.19 -16.43
N MET A 78 -29.21 -17.30 -15.44
CA MET A 78 -28.01 -16.87 -14.73
C MET A 78 -27.45 -18.00 -13.84
N SER A 79 -28.30 -18.85 -13.26
CA SER A 79 -27.86 -20.06 -12.55
C SER A 79 -27.02 -21.00 -13.41
N LEU A 80 -27.42 -21.22 -14.66
CA LEU A 80 -26.68 -22.03 -15.64
C LEU A 80 -25.31 -21.41 -15.98
N LEU A 81 -25.29 -20.09 -16.22
CA LEU A 81 -24.06 -19.33 -16.46
C LEU A 81 -23.10 -19.42 -15.26
N VAL A 82 -23.62 -19.22 -14.04
CA VAL A 82 -22.84 -19.25 -12.80
C VAL A 82 -22.33 -20.66 -12.54
N SER A 83 -23.13 -21.70 -12.78
CA SER A 83 -22.74 -23.11 -12.68
C SER A 83 -21.53 -23.44 -13.56
N GLU A 84 -21.44 -22.84 -14.75
CA GLU A 84 -20.26 -22.96 -15.63
C GLU A 84 -19.03 -22.27 -15.04
N LEU A 85 -19.19 -21.04 -14.55
CA LEU A 85 -18.10 -20.25 -13.96
C LEU A 85 -17.49 -20.93 -12.73
N VAL A 86 -18.33 -21.44 -11.82
CA VAL A 86 -17.86 -22.12 -10.60
C VAL A 86 -17.43 -23.57 -10.86
N GLY A 87 -17.80 -24.16 -12.00
CA GLY A 87 -17.43 -25.51 -12.40
C GLY A 87 -17.99 -26.60 -11.49
N ARG A 88 -17.67 -27.86 -11.81
CA ARG A 88 -18.25 -29.07 -11.17
C ARG A 88 -18.04 -29.19 -9.66
N LYS A 89 -17.01 -28.54 -9.10
CA LYS A 89 -16.72 -28.52 -7.66
C LYS A 89 -17.41 -27.37 -6.92
N GLY A 90 -17.96 -26.39 -7.64
CA GLY A 90 -18.76 -25.31 -7.04
C GLY A 90 -20.23 -25.70 -6.94
N MET A 91 -21.05 -24.81 -6.40
CA MET A 91 -22.49 -25.01 -6.21
C MET A 91 -23.25 -23.69 -6.40
N VAL A 92 -24.41 -23.74 -7.03
CA VAL A 92 -25.32 -22.59 -7.15
C VAL A 92 -26.63 -22.91 -6.46
N VAL A 93 -27.06 -22.07 -5.52
CA VAL A 93 -28.36 -22.15 -4.87
C VAL A 93 -29.20 -20.98 -5.37
N GLY A 94 -30.12 -21.24 -6.29
CA GLY A 94 -31.04 -20.25 -6.84
C GLY A 94 -32.34 -20.21 -6.07
N VAL A 95 -32.72 -19.02 -5.57
CA VAL A 95 -33.99 -18.81 -4.85
C VAL A 95 -34.96 -18.08 -5.76
N GLU A 96 -36.16 -18.63 -5.92
CA GLU A 96 -37.23 -18.08 -6.75
C GLU A 96 -38.60 -18.38 -6.13
N TYR A 97 -39.49 -17.40 -6.09
CA TYR A 97 -40.80 -17.56 -5.44
C TYR A 97 -41.84 -18.21 -6.36
N CYS A 98 -41.69 -18.01 -7.68
CA CYS A 98 -42.65 -18.45 -8.69
C CYS A 98 -42.43 -19.93 -9.07
N ALA A 99 -43.30 -20.82 -8.58
CA ALA A 99 -43.22 -22.28 -8.84
C ALA A 99 -43.07 -22.66 -10.33
N PRO A 100 -43.86 -22.09 -11.28
CA PRO A 100 -43.67 -22.34 -12.71
C PRO A 100 -42.25 -22.06 -13.23
N MET A 101 -41.58 -21.01 -12.71
CA MET A 101 -40.24 -20.62 -13.11
C MET A 101 -39.19 -21.57 -12.53
N VAL A 102 -39.36 -21.97 -11.27
CA VAL A 102 -38.53 -23.00 -10.63
C VAL A 102 -38.59 -24.32 -11.40
N ASP A 103 -39.78 -24.76 -11.82
CA ASP A 103 -39.92 -26.00 -12.58
C ASP A 103 -39.25 -25.91 -13.96
N LEU A 104 -39.39 -24.76 -14.63
CA LEU A 104 -38.68 -24.50 -15.89
C LEU A 104 -37.16 -24.49 -15.69
N ALA A 105 -36.68 -23.85 -14.63
CA ALA A 105 -35.25 -23.77 -14.29
C ALA A 105 -34.67 -25.16 -14.03
N ARG A 106 -35.37 -26.00 -13.25
CA ARG A 106 -35.00 -27.41 -12.99
C ARG A 106 -34.93 -28.21 -14.29
N ARG A 107 -35.92 -28.10 -15.18
CA ARG A 107 -35.89 -28.80 -16.49
C ARG A 107 -34.71 -28.36 -17.35
N ARG A 108 -34.42 -27.06 -17.40
CA ARG A 108 -33.28 -26.50 -18.15
C ARG A 108 -31.94 -26.98 -17.59
N ALA A 109 -31.77 -26.99 -16.27
CA ALA A 109 -30.57 -27.52 -15.62
C ALA A 109 -30.34 -29.00 -15.91
N ARG A 110 -31.39 -29.84 -15.84
CA ARG A 110 -31.32 -31.26 -16.24
C ARG A 110 -30.92 -31.43 -17.71
N LYS A 111 -31.58 -30.68 -18.62
CA LYS A 111 -31.28 -30.74 -20.06
C LYS A 111 -29.83 -30.31 -20.37
N ALA A 112 -29.29 -29.36 -19.61
CA ALA A 112 -27.91 -28.91 -19.73
C ALA A 112 -26.90 -29.79 -18.96
N GLY A 113 -27.33 -30.90 -18.36
CA GLY A 113 -26.47 -31.83 -17.62
C GLY A 113 -25.83 -31.22 -16.37
N ARG A 114 -26.46 -30.22 -15.75
CA ARG A 114 -25.91 -29.53 -14.57
C ARG A 114 -26.38 -30.19 -13.28
N THR A 115 -25.44 -30.73 -12.53
CA THR A 115 -25.68 -31.38 -11.22
C THR A 115 -25.31 -30.51 -10.02
N ASN A 116 -24.68 -29.37 -10.27
CA ASN A 116 -24.19 -28.43 -9.25
C ASN A 116 -25.09 -27.18 -9.10
N ILE A 117 -26.40 -27.35 -9.31
CA ILE A 117 -27.41 -26.30 -9.14
C ILE A 117 -28.55 -26.84 -8.29
N GLU A 118 -28.91 -26.12 -7.25
CA GLU A 118 -30.06 -26.34 -6.39
C GLU A 118 -31.04 -25.18 -6.57
N PHE A 119 -32.32 -25.48 -6.83
CA PHE A 119 -33.38 -24.47 -6.91
C PHE A 119 -34.33 -24.60 -5.72
N VAL A 120 -34.37 -23.54 -4.92
CA VAL A 120 -35.22 -23.41 -3.74
C VAL A 120 -36.42 -22.54 -4.09
N GLN A 121 -37.62 -23.11 -4.04
CA GLN A 121 -38.85 -22.36 -4.20
C GLN A 121 -39.18 -21.65 -2.89
N ALA A 122 -38.90 -20.36 -2.79
CA ALA A 122 -39.19 -19.56 -1.60
C ALA A 122 -39.21 -18.06 -1.93
N ASP A 123 -39.89 -17.27 -1.09
CA ASP A 123 -39.69 -15.83 -1.05
C ASP A 123 -38.33 -15.54 -0.40
N ILE A 124 -37.42 -14.90 -1.14
CA ILE A 124 -36.09 -14.57 -0.64
C ILE A 124 -36.15 -13.67 0.60
N GLU A 125 -37.19 -12.84 0.76
CA GLU A 125 -37.34 -11.96 1.92
C GLU A 125 -37.55 -12.73 3.23
N THR A 126 -38.15 -13.93 3.16
CA THR A 126 -38.48 -14.77 4.33
C THR A 126 -37.80 -16.14 4.33
N ALA A 127 -37.06 -16.50 3.28
CA ALA A 127 -36.42 -17.80 3.15
C ALA A 127 -35.42 -18.05 4.29
N ASN A 128 -35.52 -19.23 4.88
CA ASN A 128 -34.53 -19.75 5.82
C ASN A 128 -33.42 -20.44 5.02
N LEU A 129 -32.24 -19.82 4.96
CA LEU A 129 -31.11 -20.26 4.15
C LEU A 129 -29.90 -20.52 5.03
N THR A 130 -29.23 -21.64 4.80
CA THR A 130 -28.04 -22.02 5.56
C THR A 130 -26.77 -21.71 4.76
N GLY A 131 -25.94 -20.84 5.32
CA GLY A 131 -24.59 -20.54 4.84
C GLY A 131 -23.55 -21.56 5.29
N PRO A 132 -22.25 -21.30 5.05
CA PRO A 132 -21.73 -20.12 4.39
C PRO A 132 -21.83 -20.19 2.84
N PHE A 133 -21.99 -19.03 2.20
CA PHE A 133 -21.87 -18.85 0.75
C PHE A 133 -20.62 -18.04 0.42
N ASN A 134 -19.90 -18.36 -0.66
CA ASN A 134 -18.77 -17.56 -1.13
C ASN A 134 -19.21 -16.32 -1.91
N ALA A 135 -20.43 -16.30 -2.46
CA ALA A 135 -20.99 -15.13 -3.11
C ALA A 135 -22.51 -15.07 -2.96
N VAL A 136 -23.05 -13.85 -2.83
CA VAL A 136 -24.47 -13.54 -3.04
C VAL A 136 -24.58 -12.68 -4.30
N ILE A 137 -25.35 -13.15 -5.26
CA ILE A 137 -25.51 -12.49 -6.56
C ILE A 137 -26.99 -12.26 -6.87
N GLY A 138 -27.26 -11.25 -7.70
CA GLY A 138 -28.60 -11.01 -8.22
C GLY A 138 -28.58 -10.16 -9.47
N ARG A 139 -29.58 -10.32 -10.33
CA ARG A 139 -29.70 -9.57 -11.57
C ARG A 139 -31.13 -9.16 -11.83
N PHE A 140 -31.34 -7.85 -11.97
CA PHE A 140 -32.62 -7.22 -12.28
C PHE A 140 -33.74 -7.56 -11.29
N ILE A 141 -33.37 -7.79 -10.03
CA ILE A 141 -34.25 -8.23 -8.95
C ILE A 141 -34.44 -7.17 -7.86
N VAL A 142 -33.54 -6.19 -7.76
CA VAL A 142 -33.50 -5.27 -6.61
C VAL A 142 -34.76 -4.43 -6.53
N ARG A 143 -35.28 -4.00 -7.69
CA ARG A 143 -36.53 -3.24 -7.82
C ARG A 143 -37.79 -4.02 -7.40
N GLU A 144 -37.72 -5.35 -7.37
CA GLU A 144 -38.84 -6.21 -6.97
C GLU A 144 -38.87 -6.48 -5.45
N LEU A 145 -37.83 -6.04 -4.72
CA LEU A 145 -37.70 -6.23 -3.27
C LEU A 145 -38.28 -5.03 -2.50
N LYS A 146 -38.91 -5.27 -1.34
CA LYS A 146 -39.52 -4.19 -0.53
C LYS A 146 -38.46 -3.37 0.21
N ASP A 147 -37.49 -4.05 0.82
CA ASP A 147 -36.38 -3.43 1.55
C ASP A 147 -35.06 -4.13 1.18
N SER A 148 -34.49 -3.70 0.04
CA SER A 148 -33.28 -4.30 -0.52
C SER A 148 -32.08 -4.13 0.42
N ALA A 149 -31.97 -3.02 1.15
CA ALA A 149 -30.84 -2.77 2.05
C ALA A 149 -30.87 -3.74 3.25
N LYS A 150 -32.02 -3.88 3.91
CA LYS A 150 -32.19 -4.83 5.01
C LYS A 150 -32.01 -6.27 4.54
N LEU A 151 -32.51 -6.61 3.36
CA LEU A 151 -32.32 -7.96 2.80
C LEU A 151 -30.83 -8.24 2.53
N LEU A 152 -30.12 -7.33 1.84
CA LEU A 152 -28.70 -7.51 1.56
C LEU A 152 -27.87 -7.59 2.85
N GLY A 153 -28.20 -6.79 3.87
CA GLY A 153 -27.58 -6.87 5.18
C GLY A 153 -27.74 -8.26 5.80
N ARG A 154 -28.98 -8.80 5.81
CA ARG A 154 -29.25 -10.16 6.28
C ARG A 154 -28.49 -11.23 5.48
N LEU A 155 -28.52 -11.16 4.14
CA LEU A 155 -27.85 -12.13 3.28
C LEU A 155 -26.32 -12.06 3.42
N SER A 156 -25.76 -10.89 3.74
CA SER A 156 -24.31 -10.73 3.99
C SER A 156 -23.81 -11.54 5.20
N HIS A 157 -24.68 -11.83 6.18
CA HIS A 157 -24.35 -12.70 7.32
C HIS A 157 -24.24 -14.18 6.91
N LEU A 158 -24.85 -14.57 5.79
CA LEU A 158 -24.72 -15.92 5.24
C LEU A 158 -23.43 -16.11 4.44
N LEU A 159 -22.65 -15.04 4.22
CA LEU A 159 -21.39 -15.14 3.50
C LEU A 159 -20.29 -15.79 4.35
N ALA A 160 -19.48 -16.60 3.69
CA ALA A 160 -18.15 -16.95 4.14
C ALA A 160 -17.32 -15.68 4.38
N PRO A 161 -16.29 -15.73 5.22
CA PRO A 161 -15.27 -14.68 5.27
C PRO A 161 -14.78 -14.35 3.84
N CYS A 162 -14.75 -13.06 3.49
CA CYS A 162 -14.43 -12.55 2.14
C CYS A 162 -15.42 -12.89 1.03
N GLY A 163 -16.66 -13.23 1.39
CA GLY A 163 -17.70 -13.48 0.42
C GLY A 163 -18.01 -12.24 -0.43
N ILE A 164 -18.33 -12.48 -1.69
CA ILE A 164 -18.62 -11.42 -2.67
C ILE A 164 -20.11 -11.08 -2.61
N VAL A 165 -20.44 -9.79 -2.68
CA VAL A 165 -21.81 -9.35 -3.03
C VAL A 165 -21.74 -8.65 -4.37
N ALA A 166 -22.46 -9.17 -5.36
CA ALA A 166 -22.45 -8.62 -6.71
C ALA A 166 -23.87 -8.57 -7.30
N PHE A 167 -24.36 -7.36 -7.57
CA PHE A 167 -25.69 -7.14 -8.12
C PHE A 167 -25.63 -6.32 -9.40
N GLN A 168 -26.47 -6.68 -10.36
CA GLN A 168 -26.63 -5.95 -11.62
C GLN A 168 -28.07 -5.47 -11.77
N GLU A 169 -28.27 -4.16 -11.98
CA GLU A 169 -29.62 -3.57 -12.07
C GLU A 169 -29.73 -2.57 -13.22
N LYS A 170 -30.89 -2.48 -13.88
CA LYS A 170 -31.09 -1.57 -15.02
C LYS A 170 -31.22 -0.12 -14.56
N ILE A 171 -30.63 0.80 -15.31
CA ILE A 171 -30.95 2.23 -15.20
C ILE A 171 -32.06 2.54 -16.19
N ILE A 172 -33.31 2.19 -15.85
CA ILE A 172 -34.44 2.37 -16.76
C ILE A 172 -34.80 3.83 -17.07
N ALA A 173 -34.17 4.79 -16.38
CA ALA A 173 -34.21 6.22 -16.72
C ALA A 173 -33.39 6.57 -17.98
N VAL A 174 -32.48 5.70 -18.43
CA VAL A 174 -31.69 5.91 -19.65
C VAL A 174 -32.39 5.22 -20.83
N PRO A 175 -32.68 5.96 -21.92
CA PRO A 175 -33.46 5.45 -23.03
C PRO A 175 -32.72 4.39 -23.84
N VAL A 176 -33.51 3.52 -24.48
CA VAL A 176 -33.03 2.75 -25.64
C VAL A 176 -32.82 3.74 -26.78
N ALA A 177 -31.68 3.65 -27.46
CA ALA A 177 -31.32 4.56 -28.53
C ALA A 177 -30.91 3.78 -29.78
N SER A 178 -30.99 4.43 -30.94
CA SER A 178 -30.48 3.89 -32.20
C SER A 178 -29.81 4.97 -33.04
N VAL A 179 -28.71 4.62 -33.71
CA VAL A 179 -27.92 5.56 -34.53
C VAL A 179 -27.55 4.89 -35.85
N PRO A 180 -28.06 5.36 -37.01
CA PRO A 180 -29.13 6.36 -37.17
C PRO A 180 -30.47 5.92 -36.53
N PRO A 181 -31.39 6.85 -36.19
CA PRO A 181 -32.65 6.51 -35.52
C PRO A 181 -33.55 5.55 -36.30
N LEU A 182 -34.11 4.57 -35.58
CA LEU A 182 -35.07 3.58 -36.04
C LEU A 182 -36.44 3.90 -35.45
N ARG A 183 -37.42 4.20 -36.31
CA ARG A 183 -38.76 4.64 -35.90
C ARG A 183 -39.46 3.57 -35.06
N ALA A 184 -39.35 2.30 -35.46
CA ALA A 184 -39.91 1.19 -34.70
C ALA A 184 -39.31 1.04 -33.28
N VAL A 185 -38.01 1.30 -33.10
CA VAL A 185 -37.34 1.27 -31.78
C VAL A 185 -37.77 2.43 -30.91
N ASP A 186 -37.82 3.64 -31.48
CA ASP A 186 -38.26 4.85 -30.76
C ASP A 186 -39.72 4.72 -30.30
N LYS A 187 -40.58 4.16 -31.17
CA LYS A 187 -41.99 3.87 -30.85
C LYS A 187 -42.11 2.88 -29.69
N ALA A 188 -41.39 1.76 -29.75
CA ALA A 188 -41.39 0.74 -28.71
C ALA A 188 -40.90 1.30 -27.36
N TRP A 189 -39.83 2.11 -27.38
CA TRP A 189 -39.33 2.76 -26.19
C TRP A 189 -40.34 3.76 -25.61
N GLY A 190 -40.91 4.64 -26.45
CA GLY A 190 -41.89 5.64 -26.03
C GLY A 190 -43.10 5.03 -25.32
N TRP A 191 -43.61 3.89 -25.83
CA TRP A 191 -44.67 3.12 -25.17
C TRP A 191 -44.26 2.62 -23.78
N MET A 192 -43.08 2.00 -23.66
CA MET A 192 -42.59 1.49 -22.38
C MET A 192 -42.36 2.62 -21.36
N ASP A 193 -41.83 3.76 -21.80
CA ASP A 193 -41.54 4.90 -20.95
C ASP A 193 -42.83 5.54 -20.42
N GLU A 194 -43.83 5.73 -21.28
CA GLU A 194 -45.12 6.30 -20.91
C GLU A 194 -45.88 5.41 -19.92
N VAL A 195 -45.83 4.08 -20.10
CA VAL A 195 -46.38 3.13 -19.11
C VAL A 195 -45.72 3.31 -17.75
N ARG A 196 -44.38 3.41 -17.70
CA ARG A 196 -43.64 3.57 -16.43
C ARG A 196 -43.98 4.89 -15.76
N ARG A 197 -44.08 5.97 -16.54
CA ARG A 197 -44.45 7.31 -16.06
C ARG A 197 -45.84 7.30 -15.42
N ARG A 198 -46.84 6.70 -16.09
CA ARG A 198 -48.22 6.62 -15.56
C ARG A 198 -48.37 5.65 -14.39
N ALA A 199 -47.60 4.57 -14.37
CA ALA A 199 -47.58 3.61 -13.28
C ALA A 199 -46.76 4.09 -12.05
N GLY A 200 -46.08 5.25 -12.13
CA GLY A 200 -45.28 5.79 -11.03
C GLY A 200 -44.08 4.92 -10.67
N VAL A 201 -43.49 4.21 -11.64
CA VAL A 201 -42.35 3.31 -11.41
C VAL A 201 -41.13 4.14 -11.04
N ASP A 202 -40.45 3.78 -9.95
CA ASP A 202 -39.14 4.37 -9.62
C ASP A 202 -38.10 3.94 -10.66
N VAL A 203 -37.76 4.85 -11.57
CA VAL A 203 -36.78 4.61 -12.63
C VAL A 203 -35.32 4.70 -12.18
N SER A 204 -35.09 5.11 -10.93
CA SER A 204 -33.76 5.38 -10.37
C SER A 204 -33.14 4.22 -9.59
N THR A 205 -33.84 3.08 -9.42
CA THR A 205 -33.36 1.96 -8.60
C THR A 205 -31.96 1.48 -8.97
N GLY A 206 -31.64 1.35 -10.26
CA GLY A 206 -30.30 0.97 -10.70
C GLY A 206 -29.21 1.97 -10.30
N ALA A 207 -29.51 3.27 -10.35
CA ALA A 207 -28.61 4.32 -9.91
C ALA A 207 -28.48 4.41 -8.38
N LYS A 208 -29.46 3.89 -7.63
CA LYS A 208 -29.47 3.80 -6.17
C LYS A 208 -28.71 2.60 -5.61
N LEU A 209 -28.27 1.67 -6.46
CA LEU A 209 -27.67 0.40 -6.03
C LEU A 209 -26.41 0.56 -5.14
N PRO A 210 -25.49 1.52 -5.41
CA PRO A 210 -24.35 1.77 -4.51
C PRO A 210 -24.79 2.24 -3.11
N GLN A 211 -25.80 3.11 -3.01
CA GLN A 211 -26.33 3.57 -1.71
C GLN A 211 -26.99 2.41 -0.95
N ILE A 212 -27.68 1.51 -1.65
CA ILE A 212 -28.30 0.33 -1.05
C ILE A 212 -27.23 -0.58 -0.42
N PHE A 213 -26.09 -0.77 -1.07
CA PHE A 213 -24.97 -1.57 -0.51
C PHE A 213 -24.43 -0.94 0.79
N VAL A 214 -24.16 0.36 0.77
CA VAL A 214 -23.67 1.09 1.95
C VAL A 214 -24.70 1.02 3.09
N ALA A 215 -25.98 1.22 2.80
CA ALA A 215 -27.06 1.12 3.78
C ALA A 215 -27.25 -0.31 4.33
N ALA A 216 -26.85 -1.33 3.56
CA ALA A 216 -26.85 -2.73 3.98
C ALA A 216 -25.66 -3.09 4.90
N GLY A 217 -24.78 -2.13 5.22
CA GLY A 217 -23.55 -2.38 6.00
C GLY A 217 -22.44 -3.04 5.18
N LEU A 218 -22.57 -3.05 3.84
CA LEU A 218 -21.50 -3.49 2.94
C LEU A 218 -20.53 -2.33 2.67
N PRO A 219 -19.26 -2.62 2.37
CA PRO A 219 -18.30 -1.59 2.01
C PRO A 219 -18.73 -0.83 0.75
N SER A 220 -18.23 0.40 0.59
CA SER A 220 -18.48 1.19 -0.62
C SER A 220 -18.08 0.39 -1.85
N PRO A 221 -19.00 0.11 -2.77
CA PRO A 221 -18.74 -0.84 -3.83
C PRO A 221 -18.09 -0.19 -5.05
N GLU A 222 -17.41 -1.00 -5.87
CA GLU A 222 -17.01 -0.59 -7.22
C GLU A 222 -18.25 -0.64 -8.14
N VAL A 223 -18.40 0.37 -8.98
CA VAL A 223 -19.53 0.57 -9.88
C VAL A 223 -19.05 0.51 -11.33
N ARG A 224 -19.72 -0.27 -12.17
CA ARG A 224 -19.47 -0.33 -13.61
C ARG A 224 -20.76 -0.27 -14.40
N LEU A 225 -20.72 0.37 -15.56
CA LEU A 225 -21.82 0.43 -16.51
C LEU A 225 -21.64 -0.63 -17.60
N TYR A 226 -22.70 -1.34 -17.92
CA TYR A 226 -22.75 -2.33 -18.99
C TYR A 226 -23.94 -2.03 -19.89
N THR A 227 -23.75 -2.01 -21.20
CA THR A 227 -24.85 -1.80 -22.15
C THR A 227 -24.80 -2.82 -23.27
N PRO A 228 -25.89 -3.54 -23.57
CA PRO A 228 -25.97 -4.34 -24.77
C PRO A 228 -26.07 -3.45 -26.01
N VAL A 229 -25.21 -3.72 -26.99
CA VAL A 229 -25.18 -3.03 -28.28
C VAL A 229 -25.36 -4.05 -29.38
N GLY A 230 -26.26 -3.74 -30.32
CA GLY A 230 -26.55 -4.55 -31.49
C GLY A 230 -26.45 -3.73 -32.76
N HIS A 231 -26.23 -4.42 -33.88
CA HIS A 231 -26.16 -3.78 -35.20
C HIS A 231 -26.75 -4.68 -36.29
N SER A 232 -26.53 -6.00 -36.19
CA SER A 232 -27.06 -6.95 -37.16
C SER A 232 -28.60 -7.01 -37.14
N PRO A 233 -29.27 -7.18 -38.29
CA PRO A 233 -30.69 -7.50 -38.37
C PRO A 233 -31.08 -8.80 -37.62
N ASP A 234 -30.15 -9.74 -37.46
CA ASP A 234 -30.42 -10.99 -36.74
C ASP A 234 -30.17 -10.86 -35.23
N TRP A 235 -29.93 -9.65 -34.75
CA TRP A 235 -29.69 -9.42 -33.33
C TRP A 235 -30.95 -9.68 -32.50
N ILE A 236 -30.84 -10.60 -31.55
CA ILE A 236 -31.93 -11.05 -30.66
C ILE A 236 -32.49 -9.92 -29.76
N GLY A 237 -31.79 -8.78 -29.67
CA GLY A 237 -32.24 -7.62 -28.90
C GLY A 237 -33.57 -7.05 -29.38
N TYR A 238 -33.91 -7.20 -30.67
CA TYR A 238 -35.21 -6.77 -31.21
C TYR A 238 -36.37 -7.58 -30.62
N ASP A 239 -36.25 -8.91 -30.57
CA ASP A 239 -37.30 -9.78 -29.99
C ASP A 239 -37.44 -9.50 -28.49
N TYR A 240 -36.32 -9.27 -27.80
CA TYR A 240 -36.34 -8.90 -26.39
C TYR A 240 -37.11 -7.58 -26.14
N LEU A 241 -36.92 -6.56 -26.98
CA LEU A 241 -37.67 -5.30 -26.90
C LEU A 241 -39.16 -5.54 -27.13
N VAL A 242 -39.51 -6.27 -28.18
CA VAL A 242 -40.91 -6.55 -28.53
C VAL A 242 -41.61 -7.36 -27.45
N GLU A 243 -40.99 -8.41 -26.91
CA GLU A 243 -41.58 -9.19 -25.82
C GLU A 243 -41.68 -8.39 -24.51
N THR A 244 -40.83 -7.37 -24.33
CA THR A 244 -40.98 -6.42 -23.22
C THR A 244 -42.18 -5.49 -23.40
N VAL A 245 -42.41 -5.00 -24.62
CA VAL A 245 -43.63 -4.24 -24.97
C VAL A 245 -44.87 -5.12 -24.85
N ARG A 246 -44.81 -6.37 -25.34
CA ARG A 246 -45.91 -7.33 -25.30
C ARG A 246 -46.35 -7.61 -23.86
N ARG A 247 -45.42 -7.69 -22.92
CA ARG A 247 -45.72 -7.79 -21.47
C ARG A 247 -46.50 -6.56 -20.95
N MET A 248 -46.23 -5.38 -21.50
CA MET A 248 -46.85 -4.12 -21.08
C MET A 248 -48.18 -3.82 -21.79
N LEU A 249 -48.60 -4.64 -22.78
CA LEU A 249 -49.85 -4.43 -23.53
C LEU A 249 -51.08 -4.16 -22.65
N PRO A 250 -51.34 -4.94 -21.57
CA PRO A 250 -52.50 -4.66 -20.73
C PRO A 250 -52.46 -3.26 -20.10
N LEU A 251 -51.27 -2.75 -19.77
CA LEU A 251 -51.09 -1.41 -19.21
C LEU A 251 -51.15 -0.32 -20.29
N LEU A 252 -50.67 -0.62 -21.49
CA LEU A 252 -50.78 0.29 -22.62
C LEU A 252 -52.25 0.57 -22.97
N HIS A 253 -53.09 -0.48 -23.00
CA HIS A 253 -54.53 -0.34 -23.17
C HIS A 253 -55.20 0.31 -21.96
N LEU A 254 -54.87 -0.13 -20.74
CA LEU A 254 -55.46 0.43 -19.51
C LEU A 254 -55.24 1.95 -19.40
N TYR A 255 -54.07 2.42 -19.81
CA TYR A 255 -53.76 3.85 -19.81
C TYR A 255 -54.19 4.57 -21.09
N GLY A 256 -54.75 3.89 -22.10
CA GLY A 256 -55.12 4.52 -23.38
C GLY A 256 -53.91 5.16 -24.09
N ILE A 257 -52.75 4.52 -23.99
CA ILE A 257 -51.52 4.94 -24.72
C ILE A 257 -51.61 4.50 -26.18
N VAL A 258 -52.34 3.41 -26.43
CA VAL A 258 -52.65 2.85 -27.76
C VAL A 258 -54.05 2.27 -27.77
N ASN A 259 -54.67 2.24 -28.94
CA ASN A 259 -55.94 1.56 -29.17
C ASN A 259 -55.72 0.07 -29.50
N GLU A 260 -56.72 -0.80 -29.28
CA GLU A 260 -56.62 -2.26 -29.52
C GLU A 260 -56.18 -2.64 -30.95
N GLN A 261 -56.39 -1.74 -31.92
CA GLN A 261 -56.04 -1.94 -33.34
C GLN A 261 -54.69 -1.33 -33.74
N GLU A 262 -54.01 -0.57 -32.87
CA GLU A 262 -52.83 0.24 -33.23
C GLU A 262 -51.47 -0.45 -33.02
N ILE A 263 -51.41 -1.49 -32.19
CA ILE A 263 -50.16 -2.23 -31.97
C ILE A 263 -50.11 -3.46 -32.86
N ALA A 264 -49.45 -3.32 -34.01
CA ALA A 264 -48.98 -4.45 -34.81
C ALA A 264 -47.79 -5.17 -34.11
N ILE A 265 -48.02 -5.69 -32.90
CA ILE A 265 -46.95 -6.22 -32.02
C ILE A 265 -46.23 -7.41 -32.65
N ASP A 266 -46.97 -8.20 -33.44
CA ASP A 266 -46.47 -9.40 -34.10
C ASP A 266 -45.53 -9.09 -35.27
N THR A 267 -45.65 -7.91 -35.90
CA THR A 267 -44.77 -7.47 -37.00
C THR A 267 -43.65 -6.55 -36.55
N LEU A 268 -43.77 -5.95 -35.36
CA LEU A 268 -42.85 -4.91 -34.87
C LEU A 268 -41.38 -5.33 -34.87
N ALA A 269 -41.07 -6.59 -34.53
CA ALA A 269 -39.69 -7.07 -34.54
C ALA A 269 -39.14 -7.13 -35.98
N ALA A 270 -39.96 -7.56 -36.94
CA ALA A 270 -39.57 -7.59 -38.36
C ALA A 270 -39.38 -6.17 -38.90
N GLU A 271 -40.21 -5.21 -38.49
CA GLU A 271 -40.06 -3.78 -38.82
C GLU A 271 -38.74 -3.22 -38.29
N MET A 272 -38.41 -3.45 -37.01
CA MET A 272 -37.13 -3.00 -36.43
C MET A 272 -35.94 -3.55 -37.22
N ARG A 273 -35.98 -4.84 -37.62
CA ARG A 273 -34.93 -5.48 -38.40
C ARG A 273 -34.80 -4.92 -39.82
N ALA A 274 -35.93 -4.67 -40.48
CA ALA A 274 -35.95 -4.10 -41.82
C ALA A 274 -35.37 -2.69 -41.82
N GLU A 275 -35.76 -1.84 -40.87
CA GLU A 275 -35.18 -0.51 -40.73
C GLU A 275 -33.69 -0.57 -40.38
N ALA A 276 -33.28 -1.43 -39.45
CA ALA A 276 -31.87 -1.60 -39.07
C ALA A 276 -31.01 -2.05 -40.27
N ARG A 277 -31.51 -2.99 -41.08
CA ARG A 277 -30.85 -3.44 -42.31
C ARG A 277 -30.70 -2.30 -43.33
N SER A 278 -31.75 -1.51 -43.51
CA SER A 278 -31.75 -0.41 -44.49
C SER A 278 -30.83 0.73 -44.09
N LYS A 279 -30.74 1.04 -42.79
CA LYS A 279 -30.00 2.21 -42.29
C LYS A 279 -28.61 1.88 -41.74
N GLY A 280 -28.28 0.60 -41.57
CA GLY A 280 -27.05 0.16 -40.91
C GLY A 280 -26.97 0.64 -39.45
N SER A 281 -28.09 0.75 -38.76
CA SER A 281 -28.14 1.35 -37.43
C SER A 281 -27.49 0.48 -36.36
N VAL A 282 -26.89 1.13 -35.37
CA VAL A 282 -26.51 0.54 -34.10
C VAL A 282 -27.63 0.80 -33.10
N VAL A 283 -28.08 -0.23 -32.38
CA VAL A 283 -29.08 -0.13 -31.32
C VAL A 283 -28.40 -0.34 -29.97
N ILE A 284 -28.63 0.59 -29.06
CA ILE A 284 -28.07 0.63 -27.71
C ILE A 284 -29.23 0.44 -26.74
N LEU A 285 -29.25 -0.69 -26.03
CA LEU A 285 -30.31 -0.94 -25.05
C LEU A 285 -30.07 -0.15 -23.76
N THR A 286 -31.09 -0.15 -22.89
CA THR A 286 -30.98 0.40 -21.54
C THR A 286 -29.75 -0.17 -20.84
N PRO A 287 -28.82 0.67 -20.34
CA PRO A 287 -27.67 0.20 -19.62
C PRO A 287 -28.07 -0.36 -18.26
N CYS A 288 -27.21 -1.21 -17.72
CA CYS A 288 -27.28 -1.67 -16.35
C CYS A 288 -26.00 -1.35 -15.60
N ILE A 289 -26.16 -1.08 -14.31
CA ILE A 289 -25.05 -0.91 -13.38
C ILE A 289 -24.78 -2.25 -12.73
N GLY A 290 -23.52 -2.68 -12.77
CA GLY A 290 -22.97 -3.73 -11.91
C GLY A 290 -22.26 -3.11 -10.72
N VAL A 291 -22.64 -3.55 -9.52
CA VAL A 291 -22.07 -3.12 -8.25
C VAL A 291 -21.43 -4.31 -7.56
N ARG A 292 -20.17 -4.19 -7.14
CA ARG A 292 -19.45 -5.25 -6.42
C ARG A 292 -18.74 -4.74 -5.18
N ALA A 293 -18.75 -5.54 -4.12
CA ALA A 293 -17.85 -5.40 -2.99
C ALA A 293 -16.76 -6.49 -3.10
N ARG A 294 -15.48 -6.09 -3.20
CA ARG A 294 -14.32 -7.00 -3.20
C ARG A 294 -13.21 -6.47 -2.31
N ILE A 295 -12.35 -7.38 -1.86
CA ILE A 295 -11.13 -7.00 -1.16
C ILE A 295 -10.11 -6.43 -2.16
N VAL A 296 -9.65 -5.21 -1.94
CA VAL A 296 -8.64 -4.53 -2.77
C VAL A 296 -7.49 -4.08 -1.89
N ILE A 297 -6.26 -4.21 -2.41
CA ILE A 297 -5.06 -3.63 -1.83
C ILE A 297 -4.70 -2.38 -2.65
N ASP A 298 -4.80 -1.20 -2.04
CA ASP A 298 -4.49 0.10 -2.66
C ASP A 298 -3.06 0.52 -2.31
N THR A 299 -2.23 0.88 -3.31
CA THR A 299 -0.81 1.22 -3.12
C THR A 299 -0.25 2.22 -4.16
N PRO A 300 0.44 3.30 -3.74
CA PRO A 300 1.42 3.99 -4.56
C PRO A 300 2.77 3.25 -4.56
N THR A 301 3.73 3.69 -5.38
CA THR A 301 5.11 3.16 -5.47
C THR A 301 6.08 4.08 -4.69
N PRO A 302 6.27 3.90 -3.37
CA PRO A 302 7.06 4.82 -2.55
C PRO A 302 8.58 4.51 -2.58
N LEU A 303 9.37 5.49 -2.12
CA LEU A 303 10.76 5.25 -1.70
C LEU A 303 10.82 4.28 -0.51
N VAL A 304 11.95 3.60 -0.33
CA VAL A 304 12.13 2.66 0.79
C VAL A 304 12.02 3.31 2.15
N ASP A 305 12.33 4.58 2.31
CA ASP A 305 12.23 5.28 3.60
C ASP A 305 10.87 5.96 3.85
N GLU A 306 9.93 5.80 2.93
CA GLU A 306 8.55 6.25 3.08
C GLU A 306 7.65 5.09 3.60
N PRO A 307 6.67 5.37 4.47
CA PRO A 307 5.69 4.39 4.92
C PRO A 307 5.06 3.60 3.78
N LEU A 308 4.82 2.30 3.99
CA LEU A 308 4.03 1.53 3.06
C LEU A 308 2.57 1.99 3.14
N SER A 309 2.15 2.83 2.19
CA SER A 309 0.76 3.26 2.05
C SER A 309 -0.06 2.13 1.44
N LEU A 310 -0.41 1.15 2.27
CA LEU A 310 -1.18 -0.02 1.89
C LEU A 310 -2.44 -0.09 2.74
N ARG A 311 -3.60 -0.26 2.08
CA ARG A 311 -4.86 -0.52 2.76
C ARG A 311 -5.58 -1.69 2.10
N VAL A 312 -6.17 -2.53 2.91
CA VAL A 312 -7.10 -3.57 2.47
C VAL A 312 -8.51 -3.08 2.70
N ILE A 313 -9.21 -2.80 1.60
CA ILE A 313 -10.56 -2.22 1.61
C ILE A 313 -11.55 -3.30 1.15
N GLY A 314 -12.78 -3.24 1.62
CA GLY A 314 -13.83 -4.15 1.18
C GLY A 314 -13.90 -5.44 2.02
N VAL A 315 -13.35 -5.39 3.23
CA VAL A 315 -13.41 -6.48 4.20
C VAL A 315 -14.69 -6.33 5.01
N ARG A 316 -15.33 -7.43 5.44
CA ARG A 316 -16.44 -7.30 6.39
C ARG A 316 -15.94 -6.76 7.74
N PRO A 317 -16.63 -5.80 8.38
CA PRO A 317 -16.27 -5.31 9.71
C PRO A 317 -16.09 -6.45 10.72
N GLY A 318 -15.06 -6.37 11.57
CA GLY A 318 -14.73 -7.40 12.57
C GLY A 318 -14.12 -8.68 11.98
N CYS A 319 -14.00 -8.79 10.66
CA CYS A 319 -13.37 -9.96 10.04
C CYS A 319 -11.85 -9.88 10.23
N ARG A 320 -11.27 -11.01 10.62
CA ARG A 320 -9.82 -11.15 10.74
C ARG A 320 -9.21 -11.58 9.41
N LEU A 321 -8.12 -10.92 9.04
CA LEU A 321 -7.32 -11.25 7.87
C LEU A 321 -5.83 -11.17 8.20
N MET A 322 -5.04 -11.99 7.53
CA MET A 322 -3.60 -11.98 7.63
C MET A 322 -3.01 -11.34 6.39
N LEU A 323 -2.18 -10.31 6.58
CA LEU A 323 -1.31 -9.80 5.54
C LEU A 323 -0.01 -10.59 5.55
N ARG A 324 0.42 -11.10 4.40
CA ARG A 324 1.77 -11.62 4.19
C ARG A 324 2.49 -10.74 3.20
N ALA A 325 3.71 -10.32 3.53
CA ALA A 325 4.59 -9.64 2.58
C ALA A 325 5.80 -10.55 2.30
N SER A 326 6.24 -10.57 1.05
CA SER A 326 7.38 -11.36 0.60
C SER A 326 8.18 -10.60 -0.45
N CYS A 327 9.50 -10.58 -0.32
CA CYS A 327 10.40 -10.08 -1.35
C CYS A 327 11.56 -11.06 -1.56
N LYS A 328 12.15 -11.01 -2.75
CA LYS A 328 13.38 -11.74 -3.08
C LYS A 328 14.53 -10.78 -3.22
N ASP A 329 15.69 -11.19 -2.73
CA ASP A 329 16.92 -10.47 -3.00
C ASP A 329 17.54 -10.85 -4.35
N SER A 330 18.62 -10.17 -4.73
CA SER A 330 19.34 -10.41 -5.99
C SER A 330 19.99 -11.80 -6.08
N SER A 331 20.12 -12.51 -4.97
CA SER A 331 20.62 -13.88 -4.90
C SER A 331 19.50 -14.93 -4.85
N GLY A 332 18.24 -14.50 -4.98
CA GLY A 332 17.05 -15.36 -4.99
C GLY A 332 16.55 -15.77 -3.60
N ILE A 333 17.14 -15.25 -2.52
CA ILE A 333 16.71 -15.56 -1.15
C ILE A 333 15.42 -14.84 -0.86
N THR A 334 14.45 -15.59 -0.34
CA THR A 334 13.11 -15.05 -0.03
C THR A 334 13.05 -14.61 1.43
N TYR A 335 12.60 -13.38 1.63
CA TYR A 335 12.31 -12.78 2.93
C TYR A 335 10.80 -12.63 3.05
N HIS A 336 10.24 -13.00 4.20
CA HIS A 336 8.81 -12.93 4.43
C HIS A 336 8.48 -12.33 5.79
N SER A 337 7.38 -11.59 5.84
CA SER A 337 6.74 -11.14 7.06
C SER A 337 5.25 -11.44 7.00
N TRP A 338 4.61 -11.41 8.16
CA TRP A 338 3.16 -11.50 8.24
C TRP A 338 2.62 -10.79 9.48
N ALA A 339 1.37 -10.35 9.40
CA ALA A 339 0.63 -9.77 10.50
C ALA A 339 -0.88 -9.98 10.31
N GLU A 340 -1.57 -10.35 11.39
CA GLU A 340 -3.02 -10.53 11.42
C GLU A 340 -3.69 -9.27 11.96
N PHE A 341 -4.75 -8.83 11.29
CA PHE A 341 -5.53 -7.64 11.60
C PHE A 341 -7.01 -7.97 11.66
N GLU A 342 -7.76 -7.12 12.34
CA GLU A 342 -9.20 -7.11 12.33
C GLU A 342 -9.68 -5.89 11.56
N ALA A 343 -10.61 -6.06 10.62
CA ALA A 343 -11.17 -4.96 9.87
C ALA A 343 -11.99 -4.03 10.77
N ASP A 344 -11.81 -2.73 10.58
CA ASP A 344 -12.52 -1.69 11.32
C ASP A 344 -14.03 -1.64 10.95
N PRO A 345 -14.84 -0.79 11.60
CA PRO A 345 -16.26 -0.64 11.28
C PRO A 345 -16.57 -0.25 9.83
N ASN A 346 -15.59 0.31 9.11
CA ASN A 346 -15.72 0.69 7.69
C ASN A 346 -15.26 -0.43 6.74
N GLY A 347 -14.81 -1.57 7.28
CA GLY A 347 -14.32 -2.68 6.48
C GLY A 347 -12.91 -2.47 5.93
N ILE A 348 -12.08 -1.71 6.66
CA ILE A 348 -10.71 -1.36 6.28
C ILE A 348 -9.71 -2.00 7.25
N VAL A 349 -8.67 -2.62 6.68
CA VAL A 349 -7.42 -2.94 7.38
C VAL A 349 -6.32 -2.03 6.85
N ASP A 350 -5.72 -1.23 7.74
CA ASP A 350 -4.63 -0.32 7.43
C ASP A 350 -3.42 -0.65 8.33
N PRO A 351 -2.46 -1.47 7.87
CA PRO A 351 -1.30 -1.88 8.66
C PRO A 351 -0.44 -0.70 9.13
N ALA A 352 -0.50 0.46 8.48
CA ALA A 352 0.26 1.63 8.94
C ALA A 352 -0.40 2.30 10.15
N ASN A 353 -1.73 2.17 10.28
CA ASN A 353 -2.51 2.86 11.29
C ASN A 353 -3.13 1.96 12.35
N GLN A 354 -3.08 0.64 12.17
CA GLN A 354 -3.62 -0.36 13.09
C GLN A 354 -2.51 -1.17 13.77
N ARG A 355 -2.77 -1.61 15.01
CA ARG A 355 -1.93 -2.59 15.69
C ARG A 355 -2.31 -4.00 15.20
N PRO A 356 -1.34 -4.85 14.82
CA PRO A 356 -1.65 -6.24 14.51
C PRO A 356 -2.07 -7.00 15.77
N LEU A 357 -3.01 -7.94 15.62
CA LEU A 357 -3.41 -8.88 16.67
C LEU A 357 -2.25 -9.81 17.04
N ARG A 358 -1.48 -10.24 16.03
CA ARG A 358 -0.26 -11.04 16.13
C ARG A 358 0.50 -10.98 14.80
N GLY A 359 1.78 -11.33 14.82
CA GLY A 359 2.58 -11.33 13.60
C GLY A 359 4.07 -11.40 13.89
N THR A 360 4.83 -11.08 12.85
CA THR A 360 6.28 -10.88 12.90
C THR A 360 6.70 -9.57 13.57
N TYR A 361 5.76 -8.68 13.87
CA TYR A 361 5.98 -7.45 14.62
C TYR A 361 4.79 -7.13 15.53
N GLU A 362 5.03 -6.22 16.47
CA GLU A 362 4.04 -5.77 17.46
C GLU A 362 3.93 -4.25 17.50
N GLY A 363 2.76 -3.77 17.92
CA GLY A 363 2.43 -2.35 17.98
C GLY A 363 2.07 -1.78 16.61
N ARG A 364 1.59 -0.54 16.60
CA ARG A 364 1.34 0.21 15.37
C ARG A 364 2.68 0.64 14.78
N ASP A 365 3.02 0.16 13.59
CA ASP A 365 4.30 0.46 12.92
C ASP A 365 4.12 0.48 11.38
N PRO A 366 4.24 1.65 10.73
CA PRO A 366 4.06 1.80 9.29
C PRO A 366 5.10 1.10 8.41
N PHE A 367 6.19 0.62 9.01
CA PHE A 367 7.21 -0.18 8.33
C PHE A 367 7.23 -1.62 8.84
N GLY A 368 6.29 -2.00 9.71
CA GLY A 368 6.24 -3.30 10.38
C GLY A 368 6.43 -4.46 9.42
N LEU A 369 5.60 -4.52 8.38
CA LEU A 369 5.67 -5.55 7.33
C LEU A 369 7.00 -5.55 6.55
N SER A 370 7.75 -4.45 6.51
CA SER A 370 9.02 -4.36 5.80
C SER A 370 10.20 -4.76 6.67
N TRP A 371 10.34 -4.18 7.87
CA TRP A 371 11.52 -4.44 8.68
C TRP A 371 11.50 -5.81 9.35
N SER A 372 10.31 -6.36 9.63
CA SER A 372 10.17 -7.64 10.32
C SER A 372 10.32 -8.86 9.41
N MET A 373 10.67 -8.66 8.14
CA MET A 373 10.88 -9.78 7.22
C MET A 373 12.06 -10.65 7.64
N THR A 374 11.89 -11.96 7.53
CA THR A 374 12.89 -12.97 7.88
C THR A 374 13.12 -13.94 6.72
N SER A 375 14.34 -14.44 6.58
CA SER A 375 14.69 -15.56 5.70
C SER A 375 14.98 -16.82 6.52
N VAL A 376 14.96 -17.98 5.87
CA VAL A 376 15.37 -19.26 6.48
C VAL A 376 16.43 -19.92 5.58
N PRO A 377 17.68 -20.15 6.07
CA PRO A 377 18.22 -19.63 7.33
C PRO A 377 18.25 -18.10 7.35
N GLU A 378 18.35 -17.52 8.53
CA GLU A 378 18.38 -16.08 8.70
C GLU A 378 19.62 -15.47 8.04
N ARG A 379 19.42 -14.47 7.16
CA ARG A 379 20.47 -13.78 6.43
C ARG A 379 20.26 -12.27 6.48
N SER A 380 21.34 -11.53 6.26
CA SER A 380 21.26 -10.08 6.02
C SER A 380 20.65 -9.79 4.67
N PHE A 381 19.72 -8.85 4.63
CA PHE A 381 19.23 -8.32 3.37
C PHE A 381 20.38 -7.61 2.63
N PRO A 382 20.64 -7.93 1.35
CA PRO A 382 21.83 -7.43 0.69
C PRO A 382 21.74 -5.93 0.41
N ARG A 383 22.93 -5.32 0.38
CA ARG A 383 23.11 -3.93 0.02
C ARG A 383 23.10 -3.79 -1.49
N SER A 384 22.27 -2.89 -2.01
CA SER A 384 22.04 -2.74 -3.46
C SER A 384 21.31 -1.44 -3.78
N LEU A 385 21.44 -0.95 -5.01
CA LEU A 385 20.64 0.15 -5.54
C LEU A 385 19.35 -0.32 -6.22
N CYS A 386 19.19 -1.64 -6.42
CA CYS A 386 18.00 -2.20 -7.04
C CYS A 386 16.77 -1.96 -6.17
N SER A 387 15.66 -1.61 -6.83
CA SER A 387 14.35 -1.60 -6.18
C SER A 387 14.00 -2.96 -5.59
N VAL A 388 13.11 -2.97 -4.61
CA VAL A 388 12.69 -4.19 -3.89
C VAL A 388 11.24 -4.54 -4.29
N PRO A 389 11.03 -5.47 -5.24
CA PRO A 389 9.71 -6.01 -5.52
C PRO A 389 9.20 -6.77 -4.30
N THR A 390 8.01 -6.41 -3.84
CA THR A 390 7.36 -6.96 -2.65
C THR A 390 5.95 -7.41 -3.05
N ILE A 391 5.68 -8.70 -2.90
CA ILE A 391 4.34 -9.25 -3.04
C ILE A 391 3.66 -9.16 -1.68
N VAL A 392 2.47 -8.54 -1.64
CA VAL A 392 1.61 -8.53 -0.45
C VAL A 392 0.31 -9.25 -0.75
N SER A 393 -0.01 -10.28 0.02
CA SER A 393 -1.29 -10.98 -0.03
C SER A 393 -2.12 -10.70 1.23
N ALA A 394 -3.43 -10.56 1.04
CA ALA A 394 -4.42 -10.63 2.11
C ALA A 394 -5.01 -12.05 2.13
N GLU A 395 -4.96 -12.71 3.28
CA GLU A 395 -5.37 -14.09 3.47
C GLU A 395 -6.46 -14.21 4.53
N VAL A 396 -7.49 -15.02 4.24
CA VAL A 396 -8.53 -15.38 5.19
C VAL A 396 -8.73 -16.89 5.17
N GLY A 397 -8.66 -17.52 6.35
CA GLY A 397 -8.77 -18.98 6.46
C GLY A 397 -7.74 -19.75 5.61
N ARG A 398 -6.50 -19.25 5.53
CA ARG A 398 -5.38 -19.76 4.70
C ARG A 398 -5.55 -19.63 3.18
N LYS A 399 -6.57 -18.93 2.70
CA LYS A 399 -6.74 -18.65 1.27
C LYS A 399 -6.41 -17.18 0.98
N SER A 400 -5.61 -16.93 -0.04
CA SER A 400 -5.38 -15.58 -0.56
C SER A 400 -6.67 -15.07 -1.21
N VAL A 401 -7.12 -13.89 -0.75
CA VAL A 401 -8.37 -13.25 -1.20
C VAL A 401 -8.09 -11.97 -2.00
N ALA A 402 -6.90 -11.39 -1.85
CA ALA A 402 -6.37 -10.32 -2.68
C ALA A 402 -4.84 -10.37 -2.65
N GLN A 403 -4.20 -9.93 -3.73
CA GLN A 403 -2.75 -9.82 -3.81
C GLN A 403 -2.37 -8.63 -4.68
N VAL A 404 -1.29 -7.95 -4.30
CA VAL A 404 -0.65 -6.91 -5.09
C VAL A 404 0.86 -7.15 -5.11
N GLU A 405 1.51 -6.75 -6.19
CA GLU A 405 2.95 -6.57 -6.23
C GLU A 405 3.25 -5.08 -6.20
N LEU A 406 4.07 -4.66 -5.24
CA LEU A 406 4.53 -3.28 -5.10
C LEU A 406 6.04 -3.23 -5.15
N THR A 407 6.59 -2.16 -5.70
CA THR A 407 8.03 -1.97 -5.81
C THR A 407 8.46 -0.84 -4.88
N ARG A 408 9.38 -1.12 -3.94
CA ARG A 408 9.98 -0.06 -3.10
C ARG A 408 11.26 0.43 -3.74
N MET A 409 11.34 1.72 -4.05
CA MET A 409 12.49 2.31 -4.75
C MET A 409 13.60 2.68 -3.76
N ARG A 410 14.84 2.26 -4.04
CA ARG A 410 16.02 2.66 -3.25
C ARG A 410 16.66 3.97 -3.71
N ILE A 411 16.27 4.40 -4.91
CA ILE A 411 16.70 5.62 -5.57
C ILE A 411 15.48 6.22 -6.26
N ALA A 412 15.24 7.52 -6.06
CA ALA A 412 14.09 8.20 -6.67
C ALA A 412 14.26 8.27 -8.20
N PRO A 413 13.14 8.25 -8.95
CA PRO A 413 13.18 8.57 -10.37
C PRO A 413 13.87 9.92 -10.61
N GLY A 414 14.73 9.97 -11.62
CA GLY A 414 15.47 11.18 -12.00
C GLY A 414 16.80 11.42 -11.27
N VAL A 415 17.12 10.68 -10.21
CA VAL A 415 18.46 10.78 -9.59
C VAL A 415 19.50 10.25 -10.59
N ARG A 416 20.47 11.11 -10.94
CA ARG A 416 21.59 10.78 -11.82
C ARG A 416 22.73 10.15 -11.01
N VAL A 417 23.27 9.05 -11.52
CA VAL A 417 24.36 8.29 -10.86
C VAL A 417 25.62 8.38 -11.72
N GLU A 418 26.72 8.79 -11.10
CA GLU A 418 28.02 8.93 -11.75
C GLU A 418 29.11 8.14 -11.01
N SER A 419 29.73 7.19 -11.71
CA SER A 419 30.93 6.49 -11.21
C SER A 419 32.15 7.39 -11.35
N VAL A 420 32.84 7.65 -10.24
CA VAL A 420 34.05 8.48 -10.18
C VAL A 420 35.27 7.57 -10.00
N ARG A 421 36.15 7.54 -11.00
CA ARG A 421 37.39 6.72 -11.03
C ARG A 421 38.59 7.55 -11.52
N SER A 422 38.66 8.83 -11.15
CA SER A 422 39.67 9.78 -11.64
C SER A 422 40.54 10.29 -10.50
N GLY A 423 41.82 10.56 -10.77
CA GLY A 423 42.76 11.08 -9.76
C GLY A 423 42.97 10.16 -8.55
N GLY A 424 42.80 8.84 -8.74
CA GLY A 424 42.88 7.83 -7.68
C GLY A 424 41.64 7.74 -6.78
N LEU A 425 40.65 8.63 -6.93
CA LEU A 425 39.40 8.61 -6.19
C LEU A 425 38.48 7.50 -6.70
N ILE A 426 38.04 6.63 -5.79
CA ILE A 426 37.02 5.61 -6.05
C ILE A 426 35.75 6.00 -5.29
N ALA A 427 34.77 6.54 -6.02
CA ALA A 427 33.53 7.03 -5.44
C ALA A 427 32.34 6.91 -6.41
N THR A 428 31.13 7.09 -5.90
CA THR A 428 29.91 7.19 -6.71
C THR A 428 29.16 8.45 -6.30
N LEU A 429 28.95 9.36 -7.25
CA LEU A 429 28.22 10.61 -7.05
C LEU A 429 26.76 10.43 -7.46
N PHE A 430 25.85 10.77 -6.57
CA PHE A 430 24.41 10.78 -6.79
C PHE A 430 23.92 12.23 -6.80
N LEU A 431 23.25 12.61 -7.88
CA LEU A 431 22.77 13.97 -8.09
C LEU A 431 21.25 13.96 -8.22
N PRO A 432 20.55 14.85 -7.50
CA PRO A 432 19.10 14.96 -7.61
C PRO A 432 18.69 15.43 -9.02
N ASP A 433 17.45 15.13 -9.40
CA ASP A 433 16.83 15.56 -10.67
C ASP A 433 16.53 17.08 -10.66
N ARG A 434 17.57 17.92 -10.70
CA ARG A 434 17.43 19.39 -10.69
C ARG A 434 18.43 20.08 -11.61
N SER A 435 17.98 21.19 -12.19
CA SER A 435 18.79 22.14 -12.98
C SER A 435 19.59 23.14 -12.13
N THR A 436 19.65 22.96 -10.79
CA THR A 436 20.29 23.90 -9.85
C THR A 436 21.28 23.20 -8.92
N GLN A 437 22.18 23.98 -8.32
CA GLN A 437 23.09 23.49 -7.29
C GLN A 437 22.34 22.94 -6.07
N SER A 438 22.90 21.91 -5.45
CA SER A 438 22.33 21.20 -4.28
C SER A 438 23.38 21.09 -3.16
N PRO A 439 22.98 21.05 -1.88
CA PRO A 439 23.95 20.92 -0.80
C PRO A 439 24.74 19.61 -0.90
N GLY A 440 26.06 19.70 -0.83
CA GLY A 440 26.96 18.56 -0.97
C GLY A 440 27.10 17.75 0.32
N VAL A 441 26.99 16.42 0.22
CA VAL A 441 27.17 15.50 1.35
C VAL A 441 28.12 14.37 0.95
N MET A 442 29.21 14.19 1.69
CA MET A 442 30.08 13.03 1.53
C MET A 442 29.63 11.92 2.47
N VAL A 443 29.57 10.68 1.97
CA VAL A 443 29.10 9.51 2.71
C VAL A 443 30.22 8.49 2.84
N LEU A 444 30.50 8.07 4.08
CA LEU A 444 31.59 7.18 4.45
C LEU A 444 31.05 5.90 5.11
N GLY A 445 31.27 4.77 4.46
CA GLY A 445 30.99 3.44 5.03
C GLY A 445 31.85 3.12 6.26
N GLY A 446 31.55 2.02 6.94
CA GLY A 446 32.29 1.51 8.10
C GLY A 446 33.39 0.51 7.73
N SER A 447 33.62 -0.47 8.60
CA SER A 447 34.65 -1.50 8.43
C SER A 447 34.29 -2.59 7.41
N GLU A 448 33.18 -2.47 6.67
CA GLU A 448 32.82 -3.37 5.57
C GLU A 448 33.71 -3.22 4.33
N GLY A 449 34.29 -2.03 4.11
CA GLY A 449 35.01 -1.70 2.87
C GLY A 449 34.11 -1.57 1.64
N GLY A 450 34.70 -1.10 0.54
CA GLY A 450 33.99 -0.89 -0.71
C GLY A 450 32.98 0.27 -0.68
N LEU A 451 31.99 0.22 -1.58
CA LEU A 451 31.02 1.31 -1.80
C LEU A 451 29.60 1.04 -1.30
N SER A 452 29.22 -0.23 -1.11
CA SER A 452 27.81 -0.64 -1.02
C SER A 452 26.97 0.09 0.06
N LEU A 453 27.47 0.22 1.30
CA LEU A 453 26.75 0.95 2.37
C LEU A 453 26.65 2.45 2.06
N GLY A 454 27.75 3.03 1.59
CA GLY A 454 27.80 4.44 1.23
C GLY A 454 26.87 4.78 0.09
N GLU A 455 26.78 3.91 -0.92
CA GLU A 455 25.89 4.07 -2.09
C GLU A 455 24.41 4.05 -1.69
N GLU A 456 23.98 3.13 -0.81
CA GLU A 456 22.59 3.11 -0.34
C GLU A 456 22.19 4.40 0.39
N GLN A 457 23.05 4.89 1.28
CA GLN A 457 22.83 6.14 2.00
C GLN A 457 22.88 7.35 1.06
N ALA A 458 23.85 7.39 0.14
CA ALA A 458 24.02 8.49 -0.82
C ALA A 458 22.86 8.57 -1.83
N ALA A 459 22.41 7.43 -2.36
CA ALA A 459 21.28 7.37 -3.27
C ALA A 459 20.00 7.91 -2.61
N LEU A 460 19.77 7.56 -1.34
CA LEU A 460 18.62 8.04 -0.59
C LEU A 460 18.73 9.52 -0.23
N LEU A 461 19.92 10.01 0.16
CA LEU A 461 20.17 11.44 0.34
C LEU A 461 19.93 12.23 -0.95
N ALA A 462 20.37 11.73 -2.11
CA ALA A 462 20.09 12.36 -3.39
C ALA A 462 18.61 12.35 -3.76
N SER A 463 17.91 11.27 -3.40
CA SER A 463 16.44 11.20 -3.48
C SER A 463 15.73 12.25 -2.61
N HIS A 464 16.45 12.82 -1.63
CA HIS A 464 16.03 13.93 -0.76
C HIS A 464 16.64 15.29 -1.09
N GLY A 465 17.32 15.41 -2.24
CA GLY A 465 17.78 16.69 -2.79
C GLY A 465 19.21 17.08 -2.43
N PHE A 466 20.03 16.17 -1.91
CA PHE A 466 21.45 16.40 -1.66
C PHE A 466 22.32 15.91 -2.83
N ALA A 467 23.39 16.63 -3.16
CA ALA A 467 24.43 16.07 -4.03
C ALA A 467 25.33 15.16 -3.19
N ALA A 468 25.15 13.85 -3.29
CA ALA A 468 25.71 12.90 -2.34
C ALA A 468 26.84 12.04 -2.95
N LEU A 469 28.03 12.04 -2.34
CA LEU A 469 29.20 11.30 -2.80
C LEU A 469 29.51 10.14 -1.86
N ALA A 470 29.26 8.91 -2.29
CA ALA A 470 29.71 7.71 -1.60
C ALA A 470 31.20 7.48 -1.90
N VAL A 471 32.06 7.49 -0.88
CA VAL A 471 33.53 7.35 -1.06
C VAL A 471 34.00 6.02 -0.46
N ALA A 472 34.62 5.19 -1.29
CA ALA A 472 35.39 4.04 -0.81
C ALA A 472 36.80 4.50 -0.41
N TYR A 473 37.31 3.96 0.68
CA TYR A 473 38.65 4.28 1.20
C TYR A 473 39.53 3.06 1.46
N PHE A 474 38.94 1.85 1.42
CA PHE A 474 39.64 0.55 1.37
C PHE A 474 38.67 -0.52 0.85
N GLY A 475 39.17 -1.73 0.56
CA GLY A 475 38.35 -2.87 0.17
C GLY A 475 37.67 -2.73 -1.21
N ALA A 476 38.10 -1.77 -2.02
CA ALA A 476 37.72 -1.64 -3.43
C ALA A 476 38.96 -1.83 -4.32
N ALA A 477 38.75 -2.18 -5.59
CA ALA A 477 39.84 -2.25 -6.56
C ALA A 477 40.63 -0.93 -6.59
N CYS A 478 41.95 -1.04 -6.67
CA CYS A 478 42.90 0.08 -6.66
C CYS A 478 42.99 0.87 -5.34
N LEU A 479 42.32 0.42 -4.27
CA LEU A 479 42.50 0.93 -2.91
C LEU A 479 43.20 -0.12 -2.03
N PRO A 480 43.71 0.26 -0.83
CA PRO A 480 44.17 -0.71 0.15
C PRO A 480 43.13 -1.80 0.39
N SER A 481 43.54 -3.06 0.48
CA SER A 481 42.64 -4.19 0.73
C SER A 481 42.09 -4.23 2.16
N GLN A 482 42.75 -3.53 3.08
CA GLN A 482 42.46 -3.54 4.51
C GLN A 482 42.40 -2.12 5.08
N LEU A 483 41.75 -1.96 6.23
CA LEU A 483 41.63 -0.68 6.94
C LEU A 483 42.89 -0.43 7.77
N VAL A 484 44.01 -0.16 7.11
CA VAL A 484 45.32 0.06 7.73
C VAL A 484 46.01 1.23 7.01
N GLN A 485 46.48 2.21 7.78
CA GLN A 485 47.22 3.38 7.28
C GLN A 485 46.52 4.14 6.14
N ILE A 486 45.19 4.27 6.20
CA ILE A 486 44.44 4.99 5.18
C ILE A 486 44.82 6.47 5.21
N PRO A 487 45.33 7.06 4.11
CA PRO A 487 45.80 8.44 4.11
C PRO A 487 44.64 9.43 4.31
N LEU A 488 44.72 10.29 5.32
CA LEU A 488 43.71 11.32 5.54
C LEU A 488 43.65 12.31 4.37
N GLU A 489 44.76 12.53 3.68
CA GLU A 489 44.86 13.34 2.47
C GLU A 489 43.93 12.84 1.36
N TYR A 490 43.73 11.53 1.23
CA TYR A 490 42.81 10.95 0.25
C TYR A 490 41.36 11.39 0.53
N ILE A 491 40.97 11.40 1.79
CA ILE A 491 39.64 11.80 2.24
C ILE A 491 39.45 13.32 2.11
N GLU A 492 40.46 14.11 2.47
CA GLU A 492 40.46 15.56 2.24
C GLU A 492 40.35 15.91 0.75
N ASN A 493 41.02 15.15 -0.12
CA ASN A 493 40.94 15.30 -1.57
C ASN A 493 39.53 14.99 -2.09
N ALA A 494 38.89 13.92 -1.60
CA ALA A 494 37.50 13.59 -1.95
C ALA A 494 36.52 14.70 -1.52
N ALA A 495 36.68 15.23 -0.30
CA ALA A 495 35.89 16.36 0.19
C ALA A 495 36.08 17.63 -0.66
N ARG A 496 37.32 17.94 -1.06
CA ARG A 496 37.63 19.05 -1.97
C ARG A 496 37.06 18.83 -3.36
N TRP A 497 37.15 17.61 -3.89
CA TRP A 497 36.57 17.25 -5.19
C TRP A 497 35.07 17.48 -5.21
N LEU A 498 34.34 17.04 -4.16
CA LEU A 498 32.90 17.27 -4.04
C LEU A 498 32.58 18.77 -3.95
N LEU A 499 33.31 19.51 -3.10
CA LEU A 499 33.09 20.94 -2.89
C LEU A 499 33.29 21.77 -4.17
N LEU A 500 34.15 21.32 -5.09
CA LEU A 500 34.44 21.99 -6.35
C LEU A 500 33.48 21.62 -7.49
N ARG A 501 32.52 20.71 -7.26
CA ARG A 501 31.52 20.35 -8.27
C ARG A 501 30.60 21.53 -8.58
N PRO A 502 30.32 21.83 -9.86
CA PRO A 502 29.40 22.90 -10.22
C PRO A 502 27.97 22.61 -9.72
N GLU A 503 27.60 21.35 -9.52
CA GLU A 503 26.29 20.96 -8.98
C GLU A 503 26.18 21.11 -7.45
N VAL A 504 27.27 21.40 -6.75
CA VAL A 504 27.29 21.49 -5.28
C VAL A 504 27.19 22.95 -4.83
N SER A 505 26.23 23.25 -3.96
CA SER A 505 25.99 24.60 -3.42
C SER A 505 26.73 24.85 -2.10
N GLY A 506 27.00 26.12 -1.83
CA GLY A 506 27.43 26.60 -0.52
C GLY A 506 28.94 26.51 -0.27
N PRO A 507 29.43 27.13 0.81
CA PRO A 507 30.87 27.27 1.05
C PRO A 507 31.50 26.04 1.74
N GLY A 508 30.80 24.91 1.81
CA GLY A 508 31.20 23.72 2.56
C GLY A 508 30.26 22.53 2.33
N ILE A 509 30.60 21.38 2.92
CA ILE A 509 29.87 20.12 2.74
C ILE A 509 29.41 19.53 4.07
N GLY A 510 28.43 18.63 4.01
CA GLY A 510 28.13 17.68 5.07
C GLY A 510 28.96 16.41 4.95
N VAL A 511 29.14 15.70 6.06
CA VAL A 511 29.75 14.37 6.09
C VAL A 511 28.88 13.43 6.93
N VAL A 512 28.47 12.30 6.33
CA VAL A 512 27.72 11.24 7.00
C VAL A 512 28.61 10.01 7.08
N GLY A 513 28.76 9.44 8.27
CA GLY A 513 29.64 8.29 8.50
C GLY A 513 29.03 7.26 9.43
N THR A 514 29.29 5.97 9.16
CA THR A 514 28.83 4.85 9.99
C THR A 514 30.01 4.10 10.60
N SER A 515 29.97 3.81 11.90
CA SER A 515 31.02 3.08 12.63
C SER A 515 32.42 3.71 12.42
N ARG A 516 33.38 2.98 11.83
CA ARG A 516 34.69 3.52 11.39
C ARG A 516 34.57 4.73 10.46
N GLY A 517 33.56 4.80 9.61
CA GLY A 517 33.26 5.98 8.80
C GLY A 517 32.79 7.17 9.64
N GLY A 518 32.10 6.93 10.77
CA GLY A 518 31.72 7.96 11.72
C GLY A 518 32.92 8.51 12.50
N GLU A 519 33.84 7.63 12.90
CA GLU A 519 35.15 8.02 13.44
C GLU A 519 35.94 8.89 12.44
N LEU A 520 36.00 8.45 11.18
CA LEU A 520 36.66 9.20 10.10
C LEU A 520 35.97 10.55 9.81
N ALA A 521 34.63 10.61 9.88
CA ALA A 521 33.87 11.84 9.69
C ALA A 521 34.20 12.89 10.78
N LEU A 522 34.27 12.47 12.05
CA LEU A 522 34.70 13.33 13.15
C LEU A 522 36.16 13.77 12.98
N LEU A 523 37.05 12.86 12.62
CA LEU A 523 38.46 13.16 12.37
C LEU A 523 38.63 14.18 11.24
N LEU A 524 37.98 13.96 10.10
CA LEU A 524 38.01 14.88 8.97
C LEU A 524 37.48 16.26 9.38
N ALA A 525 36.35 16.33 10.07
CA ALA A 525 35.77 17.60 10.50
C ALA A 525 36.67 18.39 11.47
N SER A 526 37.52 17.70 12.23
CA SER A 526 38.49 18.34 13.14
C SER A 526 39.67 19.01 12.41
N VAL A 527 39.94 18.62 11.16
CA VAL A 527 41.09 19.11 10.37
C VAL A 527 40.68 19.88 9.11
N PHE A 528 39.51 19.59 8.53
CA PHE A 528 39.03 20.17 7.28
C PHE A 528 37.91 21.19 7.55
N ARG A 529 38.27 22.47 7.60
CA ARG A 529 37.40 23.58 8.05
C ARG A 529 36.16 23.84 7.18
N ARG A 530 36.05 23.18 6.03
CA ARG A 530 34.90 23.29 5.11
C ARG A 530 33.80 22.25 5.39
N VAL A 531 33.97 21.37 6.37
CA VAL A 531 32.87 20.55 6.89
C VAL A 531 31.94 21.43 7.74
N ARG A 532 30.66 21.50 7.36
CA ARG A 532 29.63 22.33 8.01
C ARG A 532 28.64 21.53 8.84
N ALA A 533 28.47 20.25 8.54
CA ALA A 533 27.63 19.33 9.28
C ALA A 533 28.26 17.93 9.30
N VAL A 534 28.21 17.26 10.44
CA VAL A 534 28.67 15.87 10.62
C VAL A 534 27.52 15.05 11.18
N VAL A 535 27.26 13.89 10.57
CA VAL A 535 26.34 12.88 11.11
C VAL A 535 27.11 11.59 11.33
N GLY A 536 27.16 11.11 12.57
CA GLY A 536 27.88 9.90 12.94
C GLY A 536 26.94 8.83 13.50
N PHE A 537 26.78 7.72 12.80
CA PHE A 537 26.09 6.52 13.32
C PHE A 537 27.09 5.59 14.00
N ALA A 538 26.82 5.23 15.26
CA ALA A 538 27.70 4.45 16.11
C ALA A 538 29.17 4.94 16.07
N ALA A 539 29.39 6.26 16.02
CA ALA A 539 30.72 6.85 15.82
C ALA A 539 31.61 6.79 17.07
N SER A 540 32.93 6.76 16.85
CA SER A 540 33.95 6.82 17.91
C SER A 540 34.67 8.18 17.92
N PRO A 541 34.83 8.84 19.09
CA PRO A 541 35.68 10.03 19.26
C PRO A 541 37.17 9.69 19.42
N VAL A 542 37.53 8.40 19.36
CA VAL A 542 38.90 7.91 19.51
C VAL A 542 39.33 7.27 18.19
N MET A 543 40.55 7.58 17.75
CA MET A 543 41.20 6.91 16.63
C MET A 543 41.68 5.55 17.12
N TRP A 544 41.22 4.45 16.53
CA TRP A 544 41.70 3.12 16.93
C TRP A 544 42.63 2.47 15.91
N GLN A 545 43.27 1.39 16.37
CA GLN A 545 44.04 0.46 15.58
C GLN A 545 43.29 0.04 14.32
N GLY A 546 44.06 -0.16 13.25
CA GLY A 546 43.56 -0.65 11.98
C GLY A 546 42.89 -2.02 12.10
N PHE A 547 42.12 -2.39 11.09
CA PHE A 547 41.42 -3.66 11.03
C PHE A 547 41.99 -4.54 9.90
N THR A 548 42.54 -5.70 10.27
CA THR A 548 43.05 -6.76 9.38
C THR A 548 42.58 -8.13 9.88
N ILE A 549 42.71 -9.15 9.03
CA ILE A 549 42.80 -10.54 9.48
C ILE A 549 44.18 -10.70 10.15
N GLY A 550 44.24 -10.87 11.48
CA GLY A 550 45.46 -10.81 12.31
C GLY A 550 45.55 -9.57 13.21
N VAL A 551 46.64 -9.37 13.96
CA VAL A 551 46.85 -8.18 14.81
C VAL A 551 47.87 -7.25 14.15
N PRO A 552 47.46 -6.13 13.51
CA PRO A 552 48.39 -5.17 12.93
C PRO A 552 48.78 -4.16 14.01
N ASP A 553 50.05 -4.01 14.34
CA ASP A 553 50.51 -2.91 15.20
C ASP A 553 50.54 -1.56 14.42
N ARG A 554 49.41 -1.17 13.83
CA ARG A 554 49.28 -0.03 12.91
C ARG A 554 47.96 0.71 13.09
N ALA A 555 47.97 2.01 12.78
CA ALA A 555 46.77 2.84 12.85
C ALA A 555 45.79 2.53 11.71
N ALA A 556 44.49 2.78 11.92
CA ALA A 556 43.54 2.82 10.82
C ALA A 556 43.84 3.99 9.87
N TRP A 557 44.30 5.12 10.42
CA TRP A 557 44.49 6.38 9.72
C TRP A 557 45.95 6.81 9.71
N ALA A 558 46.42 7.31 8.57
CA ALA A 558 47.76 7.85 8.42
C ALA A 558 47.71 9.30 7.93
N ARG A 559 48.77 10.05 8.21
CA ARG A 559 49.01 11.37 7.63
C ARG A 559 50.46 11.49 7.21
N ARG A 560 50.71 11.94 5.97
CA ARG A 560 52.05 12.02 5.36
C ARG A 560 52.83 10.70 5.48
N GLY A 561 52.13 9.58 5.26
CA GLY A 561 52.70 8.23 5.32
C GLY A 561 53.07 7.73 6.72
N ARG A 562 52.67 8.42 7.80
CA ARG A 562 52.92 8.02 9.20
C ARG A 562 51.61 7.72 9.91
N ASP A 563 51.64 6.76 10.83
CA ASP A 563 50.51 6.44 11.70
C ASP A 563 50.07 7.69 12.47
N LEU A 564 48.77 7.98 12.43
CA LEU A 564 48.18 8.87 13.43
C LEU A 564 48.15 8.15 14.78
N PRO A 565 48.23 8.87 15.92
CA PRO A 565 48.12 8.23 17.22
C PRO A 565 46.81 7.45 17.32
N PHE A 566 46.87 6.23 17.83
CA PHE A 566 45.73 5.34 17.88
C PHE A 566 45.65 4.59 19.21
N ALA A 567 44.44 4.21 19.58
CA ALA A 567 44.13 3.35 20.69
C ALA A 567 44.06 1.89 20.24
N VAL A 568 44.48 0.97 21.11
CA VAL A 568 44.45 -0.47 20.87
C VAL A 568 43.36 -1.06 21.76
N PRO A 569 42.36 -1.78 21.20
CA PRO A 569 41.39 -2.54 21.99
C PRO A 569 42.10 -3.60 22.85
N GLN A 570 41.53 -3.96 24.00
CA GLN A 570 42.09 -4.99 24.88
C GLN A 570 41.23 -6.26 24.81
N PRO A 571 41.61 -7.27 24.01
CA PRO A 571 40.82 -8.49 23.89
C PRO A 571 40.54 -9.11 25.25
N GLN A 572 39.27 -9.45 25.47
CA GLN A 572 38.78 -10.14 26.66
C GLN A 572 38.40 -11.59 26.30
N PRO A 573 38.51 -12.55 27.23
CA PRO A 573 38.00 -13.89 27.04
C PRO A 573 36.54 -13.83 26.61
N THR A 574 36.24 -14.35 25.43
CA THR A 574 34.86 -14.40 24.94
C THR A 574 34.28 -15.76 25.30
N PRO A 575 33.10 -15.84 25.94
CA PRO A 575 32.39 -17.10 26.14
C PRO A 575 32.14 -17.83 24.82
N THR A 576 31.84 -19.13 24.87
CA THR A 576 31.41 -19.88 23.69
C THR A 576 30.18 -19.23 23.03
N GLY A 577 30.30 -18.82 21.77
CA GLY A 577 29.22 -18.15 21.04
C GLY A 577 29.70 -17.03 20.10
N PRO A 578 28.79 -16.16 19.61
CA PRO A 578 29.15 -14.98 18.84
C PRO A 578 30.09 -14.04 19.62
N LEU A 579 31.01 -13.40 18.89
CA LEU A 579 31.98 -12.48 19.43
C LEU A 579 31.35 -11.13 19.82
N VAL A 580 31.47 -10.77 21.10
CA VAL A 580 31.11 -9.46 21.66
C VAL A 580 32.38 -8.66 21.88
N CYS A 581 32.53 -7.55 21.17
CA CYS A 581 33.75 -6.73 21.23
C CYS A 581 33.64 -5.53 22.19
N ARG A 582 32.44 -5.18 22.67
CA ARG A 582 32.18 -3.97 23.48
C ARG A 582 33.18 -3.80 24.62
N GLU A 583 33.39 -4.86 25.39
CA GLU A 583 34.28 -4.84 26.56
C GLU A 583 35.76 -4.68 26.19
N TRP A 584 36.15 -5.05 24.97
CA TRP A 584 37.53 -4.87 24.51
C TRP A 584 37.88 -3.39 24.37
N PHE A 585 36.93 -2.62 23.84
CA PHE A 585 37.07 -1.18 23.72
C PHE A 585 36.88 -0.49 25.08
N ALA A 586 35.90 -0.92 25.88
CA ALA A 586 35.64 -0.35 27.20
C ALA A 586 36.83 -0.47 28.14
N ALA A 587 37.46 -1.65 28.22
CA ALA A 587 38.64 -1.87 29.07
C ALA A 587 39.86 -1.00 28.66
N ALA A 588 40.00 -0.72 27.36
CA ALA A 588 41.07 0.16 26.89
C ALA A 588 40.83 1.63 27.28
N MET A 589 39.58 2.09 27.36
CA MET A 589 39.23 3.51 27.44
C MET A 589 39.91 4.31 28.56
N PRO A 590 39.89 3.92 29.86
CA PRO A 590 40.47 4.73 30.93
C PRO A 590 41.95 5.08 30.70
N ASN A 591 42.71 4.16 30.11
CA ASN A 591 44.12 4.37 29.77
C ASN A 591 44.29 5.20 28.50
N GLN A 592 43.41 5.03 27.52
CA GLN A 592 43.51 5.72 26.23
C GLN A 592 43.07 7.19 26.33
N PHE A 593 42.09 7.53 27.19
CA PHE A 593 41.75 8.94 27.44
C PHE A 593 42.84 9.71 28.19
N LYS A 594 43.72 9.03 28.94
CA LYS A 594 44.97 9.62 29.45
C LYS A 594 45.97 9.89 28.31
N LYS A 595 45.94 9.09 27.24
CA LYS A 595 46.73 9.29 26.01
C LYS A 595 45.99 10.22 25.03
N VAL A 596 45.84 11.49 25.43
CA VAL A 596 45.08 12.55 24.71
C VAL A 596 45.32 12.57 23.19
N ARG A 597 46.49 12.17 22.71
CA ARG A 597 46.85 12.15 21.28
C ARG A 597 45.99 11.22 20.42
N ALA A 598 45.45 10.11 20.96
CA ALA A 598 44.59 9.19 20.23
C ALA A 598 43.10 9.63 20.20
N VAL A 599 42.72 10.58 21.05
CA VAL A 599 41.39 11.18 21.05
C VAL A 599 41.32 12.19 19.91
N ILE A 600 40.27 12.13 19.10
CA ILE A 600 40.01 13.09 18.04
C ILE A 600 39.81 14.47 18.70
N PRO A 601 40.46 15.55 18.22
CA PRO A 601 40.30 16.88 18.78
C PRO A 601 38.96 17.48 18.32
N ILE A 602 37.86 16.92 18.84
CA ILE A 602 36.47 17.24 18.49
C ILE A 602 36.16 18.73 18.74
N GLU A 603 36.79 19.34 19.74
CA GLU A 603 36.76 20.79 20.01
C GLU A 603 37.33 21.66 18.86
N ARG A 604 37.87 21.07 17.80
CA ARG A 604 38.27 21.80 16.59
C ARG A 604 37.21 21.79 15.50
N ILE A 605 36.16 20.98 15.65
CA ILE A 605 35.06 20.89 14.69
C ILE A 605 34.27 22.19 14.71
N ARG A 606 34.13 22.81 13.54
CA ARG A 606 33.42 24.10 13.35
C ARG A 606 31.99 23.94 12.85
N GLY A 607 31.67 22.76 12.33
CA GLY A 607 30.35 22.41 11.84
C GLY A 607 29.46 21.86 12.95
N ALA A 608 28.17 21.80 12.68
CA ALA A 608 27.22 21.10 13.52
C ALA A 608 27.54 19.60 13.57
N VAL A 609 27.20 18.91 14.66
CA VAL A 609 27.45 17.48 14.87
C VAL A 609 26.18 16.81 15.38
N LEU A 610 25.71 15.79 14.68
CA LEU A 610 24.63 14.89 15.10
C LEU A 610 25.19 13.48 15.27
N LEU A 611 25.12 12.94 16.49
CA LEU A 611 25.54 11.56 16.77
C LEU A 611 24.32 10.69 17.05
N VAL A 612 24.32 9.48 16.47
CA VAL A 612 23.27 8.48 16.61
C VAL A 612 23.89 7.21 17.17
N SER A 613 23.48 6.77 18.37
CA SER A 613 24.11 5.64 19.06
C SER A 613 23.12 4.57 19.53
N GLY A 614 23.56 3.32 19.51
CA GLY A 614 22.87 2.20 20.15
C GLY A 614 23.22 2.13 21.64
N GLY A 615 22.22 1.96 22.50
CA GLY A 615 22.45 1.73 23.94
C GLY A 615 22.94 0.31 24.24
N ASP A 616 22.66 -0.63 23.33
CA ASP A 616 22.98 -2.05 23.43
C ASP A 616 23.97 -2.46 22.31
N ASP A 617 24.91 -1.59 22.00
CA ASP A 617 25.96 -1.83 20.99
C ASP A 617 27.01 -2.81 21.54
N ASN A 618 27.07 -4.02 20.98
CA ASN A 618 27.98 -5.08 21.39
C ASN A 618 29.33 -5.06 20.65
N ILE A 619 29.54 -4.12 19.71
CA ILE A 619 30.83 -3.94 19.05
C ILE A 619 31.71 -2.98 19.85
N TRP A 620 31.17 -1.82 20.23
CA TRP A 620 31.88 -0.84 21.05
C TRP A 620 30.89 0.06 21.82
N PRO A 621 31.32 0.79 22.87
CA PRO A 621 30.39 1.57 23.70
C PRO A 621 29.97 2.89 23.01
N SER A 622 29.26 2.80 21.88
CA SER A 622 28.92 3.95 21.03
C SER A 622 28.06 5.02 21.71
N ARG A 623 27.19 4.63 22.66
CA ARG A 623 26.46 5.60 23.49
C ARG A 623 27.40 6.49 24.30
N TRP A 624 28.32 5.88 25.03
CA TRP A 624 29.28 6.61 25.85
C TRP A 624 30.16 7.50 24.97
N PHE A 625 30.62 6.96 23.83
CA PHE A 625 31.41 7.70 22.85
C PHE A 625 30.72 8.97 22.35
N ALA A 626 29.42 8.88 22.05
CA ALA A 626 28.63 10.02 21.64
C ALA A 626 28.43 11.05 22.77
N GLU A 627 28.12 10.59 23.99
CA GLU A 627 27.98 11.45 25.18
C GLU A 627 29.29 12.21 25.47
N PHE A 628 30.44 11.54 25.39
CA PHE A 628 31.75 12.16 25.54
C PHE A 628 32.01 13.22 24.48
N ALA A 629 31.78 12.91 23.20
CA ALA A 629 31.99 13.84 22.10
C ALA A 629 31.15 15.11 22.25
N ILE A 630 29.86 14.96 22.58
CA ILE A 630 28.92 16.07 22.72
C ILE A 630 29.25 16.92 23.95
N ARG A 631 29.62 16.29 25.07
CA ARG A 631 30.09 17.02 26.26
C ARG A 631 31.34 17.83 25.95
N ARG A 632 32.31 17.25 25.23
CA ARG A 632 33.53 17.97 24.83
C ARG A 632 33.26 19.15 23.89
N LEU A 633 32.27 19.04 23.00
CA LEU A 633 31.81 20.17 22.17
C LEU A 633 31.14 21.27 23.00
N ALA A 634 30.31 20.87 23.97
CA ALA A 634 29.64 21.79 24.87
C ALA A 634 30.65 22.56 25.76
N ASP A 635 31.63 21.85 26.32
CA ASP A 635 32.70 22.43 27.14
C ASP A 635 33.57 23.42 26.33
N ALA A 636 33.73 23.19 25.02
CA ALA A 636 34.44 24.10 24.12
C ALA A 636 33.64 25.35 23.73
N GLN A 637 32.33 25.42 24.05
CA GLN A 637 31.43 26.54 23.77
C GLN A 637 31.38 26.96 22.29
N LEU A 638 31.43 25.99 21.37
CA LEU A 638 31.49 26.23 19.92
C LEU A 638 30.12 26.30 19.24
N ALA A 639 29.06 25.92 19.97
CA ALA A 639 27.69 25.95 19.47
C ALA A 639 27.25 27.39 19.17
N ARG A 640 26.69 27.61 17.97
CA ARG A 640 26.09 28.87 17.54
C ARG A 640 24.58 28.90 17.81
N GLY A 641 24.00 27.73 18.07
CA GLY A 641 22.62 27.54 18.42
C GLY A 641 22.40 26.22 19.17
N PRO A 642 21.22 26.04 19.78
CA PRO A 642 20.89 24.85 20.58
C PRO A 642 20.84 23.55 19.75
N ASP A 643 20.69 23.67 18.43
CA ASP A 643 20.54 22.53 17.50
C ASP A 643 21.83 22.19 16.73
N ASP A 644 22.97 22.79 17.12
CA ASP A 644 24.26 22.55 16.45
C ASP A 644 24.87 21.21 16.85
N HIS A 645 24.69 20.77 18.11
CA HIS A 645 25.30 19.57 18.63
C HIS A 645 24.25 18.68 19.29
N LEU A 646 23.89 17.58 18.62
CA LEU A 646 22.77 16.72 18.97
C LEU A 646 23.21 15.27 19.18
N HIS A 647 22.56 14.59 20.12
CA HIS A 647 22.73 13.16 20.37
C HIS A 647 21.38 12.45 20.39
N LEU A 648 21.21 11.46 19.51
CA LEU A 648 20.08 10.54 19.54
C LEU A 648 20.55 9.18 20.02
N THR A 649 19.99 8.73 21.15
CA THR A 649 20.33 7.44 21.76
C THR A 649 19.13 6.50 21.75
N TYR A 650 19.36 5.24 21.40
CA TYR A 650 18.32 4.23 21.27
C TYR A 650 18.65 3.02 22.14
N PRO A 651 18.04 2.87 23.33
CA PRO A 651 18.44 1.86 24.33
C PRO A 651 18.44 0.41 23.83
N ARG A 652 17.55 0.06 22.90
CA ARG A 652 17.40 -1.30 22.36
C ARG A 652 18.02 -1.50 20.97
N ALA A 653 18.74 -0.50 20.47
CA ALA A 653 19.49 -0.62 19.23
C ALA A 653 20.94 -0.99 19.55
N GLY A 654 21.54 -1.81 18.68
CA GLY A 654 22.94 -2.18 18.74
C GLY A 654 23.79 -1.38 17.77
N HIS A 655 24.84 -2.00 17.24
CA HIS A 655 25.78 -1.37 16.31
C HIS A 655 25.13 -0.98 14.97
N GLY A 656 24.06 -1.68 14.57
CA GLY A 656 23.25 -1.38 13.39
C GLY A 656 22.27 -0.21 13.56
N VAL A 657 22.48 0.66 14.55
CA VAL A 657 21.62 1.82 14.83
C VAL A 657 21.50 2.75 13.62
N GLY A 658 20.32 3.32 13.41
CA GLY A 658 20.07 4.24 12.30
C GLY A 658 19.97 3.56 10.94
N HIS A 659 19.64 2.26 10.92
CA HIS A 659 19.31 1.49 9.72
C HIS A 659 18.33 2.25 8.80
N ILE A 660 18.49 2.13 7.48
CA ILE A 660 17.58 2.79 6.53
C ILE A 660 16.14 2.25 6.75
N PRO A 661 15.13 3.11 6.98
CA PRO A 661 13.77 2.66 7.20
C PRO A 661 13.23 1.85 6.01
N GLY A 662 12.28 0.95 6.28
CA GLY A 662 11.51 0.22 5.26
C GLY A 662 12.26 -0.82 4.42
N LEU A 663 13.46 -1.21 4.86
CA LEU A 663 14.14 -2.43 4.44
C LEU A 663 14.02 -3.51 5.53
N PRO A 664 14.14 -4.80 5.19
CA PRO A 664 14.27 -5.87 6.19
C PRO A 664 15.43 -5.61 7.14
N ALA A 665 15.15 -5.62 8.44
CA ALA A 665 16.16 -5.35 9.45
C ALA A 665 17.21 -6.46 9.46
N SER A 666 18.48 -6.07 9.48
CA SER A 666 19.59 -7.01 9.61
C SER A 666 19.45 -7.84 10.89
N PRO A 667 19.90 -9.11 10.86
CA PRO A 667 20.11 -9.90 12.08
C PRO A 667 21.05 -9.16 13.04
N THR A 668 20.86 -9.38 14.33
CA THR A 668 21.73 -8.81 15.38
C THR A 668 23.05 -9.55 15.48
N VAL A 669 23.14 -10.76 14.92
CA VAL A 669 24.35 -11.56 14.87
C VAL A 669 24.72 -11.81 13.41
N LEU A 670 25.95 -11.46 13.01
CA LEU A 670 26.40 -11.53 11.63
C LEU A 670 27.74 -12.27 11.50
N ILE A 671 27.85 -13.10 10.47
CA ILE A 671 29.13 -13.64 10.02
C ILE A 671 29.80 -12.57 9.14
N ARG A 672 31.03 -12.18 9.47
CA ARG A 672 31.83 -11.27 8.64
C ARG A 672 32.69 -12.06 7.64
N GLN A 673 33.38 -11.33 6.76
CA GLN A 673 34.25 -11.92 5.72
C GLN A 673 35.42 -12.73 6.30
N ASP A 674 35.77 -12.51 7.56
CA ASP A 674 36.76 -13.29 8.32
C ASP A 674 36.22 -14.66 8.79
N GLY A 675 34.94 -14.96 8.54
CA GLY A 675 34.29 -16.20 8.98
C GLY A 675 33.85 -16.18 10.45
N ILE A 676 34.10 -15.09 11.18
CA ILE A 676 33.75 -14.97 12.59
C ILE A 676 32.32 -14.46 12.73
N LEU A 677 31.59 -15.05 13.67
CA LEU A 677 30.25 -14.65 14.05
C LEU A 677 30.34 -13.53 15.09
N TYR A 678 29.87 -12.32 14.79
CA TYR A 678 29.87 -11.18 15.70
C TYR A 678 28.46 -10.88 16.19
N ASP A 679 28.32 -10.55 17.46
CA ASP A 679 27.10 -9.96 18.01
C ASP A 679 27.17 -8.44 17.92
N LEU A 680 26.28 -7.86 17.13
CA LEU A 680 26.12 -6.42 16.98
C LEU A 680 25.27 -5.80 18.11
N GLY A 681 24.55 -6.64 18.86
CA GLY A 681 23.68 -6.23 19.96
C GLY A 681 22.35 -5.60 19.52
N GLY A 682 21.53 -5.24 20.51
CA GLY A 682 20.19 -4.73 20.32
C GLY A 682 19.20 -5.79 19.86
N SER A 683 18.02 -5.33 19.43
CA SER A 683 17.00 -6.17 18.80
C SER A 683 16.69 -5.69 17.38
N LYS A 684 16.16 -6.58 16.53
CA LYS A 684 15.68 -6.19 15.19
C LYS A 684 14.72 -5.00 15.24
N SER A 685 13.76 -5.03 16.15
CA SER A 685 12.79 -3.95 16.32
C SER A 685 13.44 -2.67 16.85
N GLY A 686 14.42 -2.77 17.75
CA GLY A 686 15.19 -1.63 18.25
C GLY A 686 16.00 -0.95 17.15
N ASN A 687 16.72 -1.73 16.34
CA ASN A 687 17.48 -1.23 15.19
C ASN A 687 16.53 -0.61 14.14
N ALA A 688 15.44 -1.28 13.78
CA ALA A 688 14.46 -0.74 12.82
C ALA A 688 13.85 0.59 13.30
N ARG A 689 13.39 0.67 14.55
CA ARG A 689 12.79 1.89 15.11
C ARG A 689 13.81 3.02 15.23
N SER A 690 15.07 2.71 15.53
CA SER A 690 16.13 3.72 15.54
C SER A 690 16.29 4.38 14.17
N GLY A 691 16.22 3.60 13.09
CA GLY A 691 16.20 4.08 11.72
C GLY A 691 15.01 4.99 11.42
N GLN A 692 13.80 4.50 11.69
CA GLN A 692 12.54 5.23 11.46
C GLN A 692 12.52 6.59 12.18
N HIS A 693 13.12 6.68 13.35
CA HIS A 693 13.16 7.92 14.14
C HIS A 693 14.35 8.83 13.79
N ALA A 694 15.54 8.26 13.56
CA ALA A 694 16.77 9.01 13.30
C ALA A 694 16.80 9.57 11.87
N TRP A 695 16.38 8.81 10.87
CA TRP A 695 16.58 9.16 9.46
C TRP A 695 15.90 10.49 9.07
N PRO A 696 14.62 10.75 9.40
CA PRO A 696 14.00 12.06 9.11
C PRO A 696 14.70 13.24 9.84
N ARG A 697 15.27 12.99 11.02
CA ARG A 697 16.04 13.99 11.78
C ARG A 697 17.40 14.26 11.16
N VAL A 698 18.05 13.23 10.61
CA VAL A 698 19.30 13.37 9.84
C VAL A 698 19.06 14.24 8.60
N LEU A 699 17.99 13.98 7.84
CA LEU A 699 17.61 14.81 6.70
C LEU A 699 17.36 16.27 7.12
N SER A 700 16.59 16.47 8.19
CA SER A 700 16.27 17.82 8.70
C SER A 700 17.52 18.56 9.18
N PHE A 701 18.42 17.86 9.89
CA PHE A 701 19.68 18.39 10.38
C PHE A 701 20.60 18.83 9.24
N LEU A 702 20.76 17.99 8.21
CA LEU A 702 21.56 18.32 7.02
C LEU A 702 20.97 19.52 6.28
N TRP A 703 19.65 19.58 6.11
CA TRP A 703 18.98 20.73 5.49
C TRP A 703 19.17 22.02 6.29
N ALA A 704 19.03 21.97 7.62
CA ALA A 704 19.21 23.13 8.48
C ALA A 704 20.63 23.72 8.38
N HIS A 705 21.65 22.86 8.31
CA HIS A 705 23.06 23.26 8.39
C HIS A 705 23.76 23.44 7.04
N LEU A 706 23.18 22.92 5.94
CA LEU A 706 23.74 23.03 4.59
C LEU A 706 22.83 23.78 3.60
N GLY A 707 21.53 23.86 3.88
CA GLY A 707 20.50 24.33 2.94
C GLY A 707 20.38 25.84 2.75
N CYS A 708 21.15 26.66 3.47
CA CYS A 708 21.13 28.13 3.30
C CYS A 708 21.57 28.51 1.88
N GLY A 709 20.61 28.80 1.00
CA GLY A 709 20.81 29.19 -0.40
C GLY A 709 20.11 28.32 -1.45
N ALA A 710 19.51 27.17 -1.07
CA ALA A 710 18.85 26.24 -1.99
C ALA A 710 17.31 26.30 -1.88
N VAL A 711 16.59 26.20 -3.02
CA VAL A 711 15.12 26.24 -3.06
C VAL A 711 14.53 24.91 -2.54
N VAL A 712 13.78 24.97 -1.43
CA VAL A 712 13.07 23.81 -0.85
C VAL A 712 11.75 23.57 -1.60
N PRO A 713 11.47 22.35 -2.09
CA PRO A 713 10.28 22.06 -2.91
C PRO A 713 8.99 22.09 -2.08
N ALA A 714 7.87 22.47 -2.71
CA ALA A 714 6.58 22.73 -2.05
C ALA A 714 6.05 21.55 -1.21
N GLY A 715 6.23 20.30 -1.66
CA GLY A 715 5.80 19.10 -0.93
C GLY A 715 6.71 18.65 0.23
N ARG A 716 7.90 19.25 0.39
CA ARG A 716 8.88 18.87 1.43
C ARG A 716 9.30 20.03 2.32
N ARG A 717 8.51 21.12 2.32
CA ARG A 717 8.70 22.26 3.24
C ARG A 717 8.69 21.85 4.71
N HIS A 718 8.06 20.73 5.07
CA HIS A 718 8.05 20.18 6.42
C HIS A 718 9.42 19.66 6.91
N LEU A 719 10.37 19.37 6.01
CA LEU A 719 11.76 19.00 6.35
C LEU A 719 12.65 20.22 6.61
N CYS A 720 12.16 21.42 6.26
CA CYS A 720 12.82 22.69 6.56
C CYS A 720 12.09 23.32 7.75
N PRO A 721 12.77 23.73 8.84
CA PRO A 721 12.08 24.36 9.96
C PRO A 721 11.47 25.70 9.51
N GLN A 722 10.16 25.71 9.24
CA GLN A 722 9.42 26.95 9.08
C GLN A 722 9.19 27.54 10.47
N SER A 723 9.98 28.56 10.80
CA SER A 723 9.99 29.30 12.08
C SER A 723 10.51 28.52 13.30
N LYS A 724 11.13 29.26 14.23
CA LYS A 724 11.76 28.73 15.45
C LYS A 724 10.78 27.80 16.19
N PRO A 725 11.16 26.54 16.53
CA PRO A 725 10.31 25.67 17.30
C PRO A 725 10.05 26.28 18.69
N ARG A 726 8.78 26.37 19.10
CA ARG A 726 8.45 26.52 20.52
C ARG A 726 9.05 25.33 21.26
N ALA A 727 9.73 25.63 22.37
CA ALA A 727 10.37 24.64 23.23
C ALA A 727 9.39 23.49 23.53
N ILE A 728 9.71 22.30 23.03
CA ILE A 728 9.17 21.05 23.55
C ILE A 728 10.07 20.72 24.74
N GLU A 729 9.47 20.60 25.92
CA GLU A 729 10.14 20.29 27.20
C GLU A 729 10.92 18.97 27.11
N GLY A 730 12.14 19.03 26.61
CA GLY A 730 13.20 18.08 26.94
C GLY A 730 13.83 18.57 28.24
N ARG A 731 13.63 17.83 29.34
CA ARG A 731 14.32 18.09 30.60
C ARG A 731 15.83 18.22 30.33
N ALA A 732 16.33 19.45 30.40
CA ALA A 732 17.73 19.72 30.65
C ALA A 732 18.05 19.11 32.01
N ILE A 733 18.98 18.15 32.05
CA ILE A 733 19.55 17.70 33.32
C ILE A 733 20.56 18.78 33.72
N SER A 734 20.09 19.77 34.47
CA SER A 734 20.94 20.68 35.23
C SER A 734 21.14 20.13 36.64
N SER A 735 22.41 20.14 37.07
CA SER A 735 22.90 20.03 38.46
C SER A 735 22.51 18.79 39.26
N CYS A 736 23.39 17.77 39.25
CA CYS A 736 23.70 17.00 40.46
C CYS A 736 25.10 17.41 40.93
N THR A 737 25.15 18.45 41.76
CA THR A 737 26.22 18.62 42.74
C THR A 737 25.92 17.73 43.93
N GLY A 738 26.84 16.86 44.32
CA GLY A 738 26.78 16.18 45.62
C GLY A 738 27.04 14.67 45.55
N GLN A 739 28.29 14.31 45.84
CA GLN A 739 28.70 13.05 46.47
C GLN A 739 28.11 11.74 45.94
N GLU A 740 28.78 11.14 44.97
CA GLU A 740 28.98 9.68 44.92
C GLU A 740 30.15 9.38 43.98
N SER A 741 31.34 9.77 44.43
CA SER A 741 32.61 9.38 43.81
C SER A 741 33.39 8.56 44.82
N LYS A 742 33.19 7.24 44.81
CA LYS A 742 34.13 6.21 45.27
C LYS A 742 33.45 4.84 45.21
N GLN A 743 33.57 4.17 44.08
CA GLN A 743 33.82 2.73 43.93
C GLN A 743 33.81 2.41 42.43
N PHE A 744 34.50 1.34 42.04
CA PHE A 744 34.87 0.94 40.67
C PHE A 744 36.18 1.59 40.16
N TYR A 745 37.26 1.15 40.81
CA TYR A 745 38.51 0.81 40.10
C TYR A 745 38.35 -0.53 39.40
#